data_AF-A0A9P8GK46-F1
#
_entry.id   AF-A0A9P8GK46-F1
#
_cell.length_a   1.000
_cell.length_b   1.000
_cell.length_c   1.000
_cell.angle_alpha   90.00
_cell.angle_beta   90.00
_cell.angle_gamma   90.00
#
_symmetry.space_group_name_H-M   'P 1'
#
loop_
_entity.id
_entity.type
_entity.pdbx_description
1 polymer ?
#
loop_
_entity_poly.entity_id
_entity_poly.type
_entity_poly.pdbx_seq_one_letter_code
_entity_poly.pdbx_strand_id
1 'polypeptide(L)'
;MPDLGFDPLNREPPATELVSSFLTTKDAYDRNHGDIPEIDASKHHVRVDGAVRNILDLSISDLRALPQHTVVSALQCAGLRRHTMRTAIKEVQGIDWFDGAVMNCKWRGPRLKDILEKAQVILSKEEKGHVAFASHSQTCQEDEWYGASIDVERALEEDKDVILALEMNGEPLSKEHGFPVRVVVPGIAGARSVKWLDRITVQTVESSNYYQQHDYKILPPEAVDSESAEKFWDTTPALQTMPVNSAIAVPEPGSRVERSAEGMVRVKGFALPSGDGGAVVKVEVSGDQGKTWVEADIEHDADESRWSWRLWKASVKMEAGKGLSIFSRATDEAGETQPKRSQWNLRGVAYNGLVTRPSLIDLVNKKNSDRATVLSPVEQDSPSIDLPTSPIADSSTTTTTTTTMAPSRDVESQQGSIFSVSGPVIIAENMIGVAMYELVKVGKDGLVGEVIRIDNDKATIQVYEETAGVTVGDPVYRTGKPLSVELGPGLMETIYDGIQRPLKGISDVSNSIYIPRGIDVPALDRQRKWDFKPADYKVGDHITGGDVFGSVWENSLLSDHKILLPPRARGTITRIAEAGSYTVDEKILEVEFEGKKSEYSMMQEWPVRVPRPVNDKLGSDSPFIVGQRVLDALFPSVQGGTVCIPGAFGCGKTVISQSVSKFSNSDIIVYVGCGERGNEMAEVLMDFPELTIDVNGKKEPIMKRTTLIANTSNMPVAAREASIYTGITVAEYFRDQGKDVAMMADSSSRWAEALREISGRLGEMPADQGFPAYLGAKLASFYERAGRVTALGSPDRKGSVSIVGAVSPPGGDFSDPVTSSTLGIVQVFWGLDKKLAQRKHFPSINTSLSYSKYTTSLEKYYQENNPEFPRLRDRIKELLTTSEDLEQVVQLVGKSALGDGDKITLDVATLLKEDFLQQNGYSDYDQFCPLWKTFWMMKNMMSFHDEAQKAISQGHAWSKVREATGEIQSELRSMKFELPDDGEEKVVKKYEDLLQKMNEKFASVMDE
;
A
#
# COMPACT_ATOMS: atom_id res chain seq x y z
N MET A 1 14.18 19.56 -0.96
CA MET A 1 14.46 18.47 -1.92
C MET A 1 13.14 17.77 -2.22
N PRO A 2 12.93 17.19 -3.41
CA PRO A 2 11.71 16.44 -3.70
C PRO A 2 11.71 15.14 -2.89
N ASP A 3 10.62 14.88 -2.16
CA ASP A 3 10.33 13.64 -1.44
C ASP A 3 10.48 12.45 -2.40
N LEU A 4 11.63 11.77 -2.33
CA LEU A 4 11.91 10.54 -3.03
C LEU A 4 11.03 9.47 -2.36
N GLY A 5 9.87 9.16 -2.96
CA GLY A 5 8.83 8.24 -2.45
C GLY A 5 9.23 6.76 -2.27
N PHE A 6 10.41 6.49 -1.72
CA PHE A 6 10.88 5.18 -1.29
C PHE A 6 10.50 4.97 0.17
N ASP A 7 9.87 3.83 0.48
CA ASP A 7 9.69 3.38 1.87
C ASP A 7 10.79 2.35 2.19
N PRO A 8 11.94 2.77 2.73
CA PRO A 8 13.05 1.87 3.00
C PRO A 8 12.64 0.83 4.03
N LEU A 9 13.18 -0.40 3.92
CA LEU A 9 12.85 -1.49 4.85
C LEU A 9 13.12 -1.06 6.30
N ASN A 10 12.05 -0.91 7.08
CA ASN A 10 12.09 -0.61 8.50
C ASN A 10 11.15 -1.58 9.24
N ARG A 11 11.70 -2.41 10.13
CA ARG A 11 10.93 -3.38 10.92
C ARG A 11 11.61 -3.67 12.24
N GLU A 12 10.81 -4.07 13.23
CA GLU A 12 11.31 -4.54 14.52
C GLU A 12 10.72 -5.92 14.85
N PRO A 13 11.49 -6.81 15.50
CA PRO A 13 10.96 -8.07 16.00
C PRO A 13 9.99 -7.87 17.17
N PRO A 14 9.12 -8.84 17.44
CA PRO A 14 8.35 -8.88 18.68
C PRO A 14 9.28 -8.83 19.91
N ALA A 15 8.94 -8.02 20.91
CA ALA A 15 9.73 -7.92 22.13
C ALA A 15 9.87 -9.28 22.86
N THR A 16 8.87 -10.15 22.73
CA THR A 16 8.87 -11.52 23.26
C THR A 16 9.94 -12.41 22.63
N GLU A 17 10.23 -12.21 21.35
CA GLU A 17 11.31 -12.90 20.64
C GLU A 17 12.68 -12.35 21.05
N LEU A 18 12.82 -11.03 21.24
CA LEU A 18 14.07 -10.41 21.71
C LEU A 18 14.54 -10.98 23.04
N VAL A 19 13.62 -11.23 23.98
CA VAL A 19 13.97 -11.79 25.30
C VAL A 19 14.11 -13.32 25.29
N SER A 20 14.00 -13.99 24.15
CA SER A 20 14.13 -15.46 24.05
C SER A 20 15.58 -15.93 24.17
N SER A 21 16.55 -15.09 23.76
CA SER A 21 17.98 -15.41 23.70
C SER A 21 18.82 -14.17 23.97
N PHE A 22 20.01 -14.35 24.55
CA PHE A 22 20.91 -13.24 24.88
C PHE A 22 21.49 -12.54 23.64
N LEU A 23 21.89 -13.31 22.63
CA LEU A 23 22.23 -12.78 21.31
C LEU A 23 21.00 -12.84 20.41
N THR A 24 20.76 -11.77 19.65
CA THR A 24 19.67 -11.73 18.67
C THR A 24 19.99 -12.66 17.50
N THR A 25 19.30 -13.80 17.41
CA THR A 25 19.63 -14.89 16.48
C THR A 25 18.80 -14.91 15.18
N LYS A 26 17.55 -14.42 15.20
CA LYS A 26 16.65 -14.30 14.03
C LYS A 26 15.89 -12.96 14.09
N ASP A 27 15.57 -12.42 12.90
CA ASP A 27 14.74 -11.21 12.72
C ASP A 27 15.21 -9.99 13.54
N ALA A 28 16.50 -9.67 13.49
CA ALA A 28 17.03 -8.43 14.05
C ALA A 28 16.34 -7.19 13.44
N TYR A 29 16.26 -6.10 14.21
CA TYR A 29 15.57 -4.91 13.74
C TYR A 29 16.32 -4.26 12.56
N ASP A 30 15.55 -3.83 11.57
CA ASP A 30 16.05 -3.12 10.40
C ASP A 30 15.67 -1.64 10.51
N ARG A 31 16.69 -0.78 10.52
CA ARG A 31 16.53 0.67 10.29
C ARG A 31 17.33 1.08 9.07
N ASN A 32 16.65 1.57 8.04
CA ASN A 32 17.23 2.05 6.80
C ASN A 32 16.61 3.40 6.40
N HIS A 33 17.41 4.26 5.78
CA HIS A 33 17.01 5.59 5.30
C HIS A 33 16.95 5.68 3.77
N GLY A 34 17.28 4.58 3.09
CA GLY A 34 17.20 4.38 1.65
C GLY A 34 17.19 2.88 1.36
N ASP A 35 17.16 2.50 0.08
CA ASP A 35 17.14 1.10 -0.34
C ASP A 35 18.37 0.32 0.12
N ILE A 36 18.26 -1.00 0.24
CA ILE A 36 19.40 -1.85 0.56
C ILE A 36 20.23 -2.02 -0.72
N PRO A 37 21.50 -1.58 -0.75
CA PRO A 37 22.31 -1.59 -1.95
C PRO A 37 22.84 -3.00 -2.21
N GLU A 38 22.96 -3.36 -3.48
CA GLU A 38 23.61 -4.59 -3.90
C GLU A 38 25.11 -4.35 -4.11
N ILE A 39 25.90 -4.54 -3.06
CA ILE A 39 27.34 -4.29 -3.08
C ILE A 39 28.13 -5.57 -3.35
N ASP A 40 28.96 -5.54 -4.39
CA ASP A 40 29.98 -6.56 -4.67
C ASP A 40 31.19 -6.34 -3.76
N ALA A 41 31.33 -7.18 -2.73
CA ALA A 41 32.40 -7.09 -1.74
C ALA A 41 33.82 -7.11 -2.33
N SER A 42 34.01 -7.70 -3.51
CA SER A 42 35.32 -7.75 -4.16
C SER A 42 35.76 -6.40 -4.76
N LYS A 43 34.80 -5.50 -5.00
CA LYS A 43 35.01 -4.17 -5.58
C LYS A 43 34.77 -3.05 -4.58
N HIS A 44 34.30 -3.37 -3.38
CA HIS A 44 34.01 -2.38 -2.35
C HIS A 44 35.27 -1.94 -1.63
N HIS A 45 35.41 -0.64 -1.46
CA HIS A 45 36.58 0.00 -0.87
C HIS A 45 36.13 1.02 0.17
N VAL A 46 36.88 1.10 1.27
CA VAL A 46 36.69 2.11 2.31
C VAL A 46 37.83 3.10 2.25
N ARG A 47 37.52 4.33 1.82
CA ARG A 47 38.48 5.42 1.72
C ARG A 47 38.56 6.19 3.05
N VAL A 48 39.76 6.39 3.57
CA VAL A 48 40.03 7.20 4.77
C VAL A 48 40.76 8.47 4.37
N ASP A 49 40.15 9.65 4.59
CA ASP A 49 40.70 10.95 4.20
C ASP A 49 40.39 12.08 5.20
N GLY A 50 40.60 13.34 4.79
CA GLY A 50 40.44 14.53 5.63
C GLY A 50 41.74 14.94 6.31
N ALA A 51 41.68 15.25 7.61
CA ALA A 51 42.80 15.67 8.44
C ALA A 51 43.71 14.49 8.87
N VAL A 52 44.25 13.78 7.88
CA VAL A 52 45.16 12.63 8.03
C VAL A 52 46.40 12.81 7.14
N ARG A 53 47.56 12.26 7.53
CA ARG A 53 48.78 12.37 6.69
C ARG A 53 48.76 11.38 5.53
N ASN A 54 48.22 10.20 5.76
CA ASN A 54 48.15 9.12 4.78
C ASN A 54 46.68 8.87 4.43
N ILE A 55 46.29 9.24 3.21
CA ILE A 55 44.99 8.82 2.67
C ILE A 55 45.06 7.32 2.44
N LEU A 56 44.13 6.57 3.01
CA LEU A 56 44.03 5.12 2.83
C LEU A 56 42.87 4.79 1.90
N ASP A 57 43.03 3.75 1.11
CA ASP A 57 41.97 3.17 0.29
C ASP A 57 42.03 1.66 0.51
N LEU A 58 41.13 1.14 1.36
CA LEU A 58 41.21 -0.21 1.91
C LEU A 58 40.14 -1.09 1.27
N SER A 59 40.56 -2.16 0.60
CA SER A 59 39.64 -3.20 0.13
C SER A 59 39.07 -4.02 1.31
N ILE A 60 37.99 -4.75 1.09
CA ILE A 60 37.46 -5.69 2.10
C ILE A 60 38.51 -6.75 2.50
N SER A 61 39.37 -7.18 1.56
CA SER A 61 40.50 -8.06 1.88
C SER A 61 41.53 -7.41 2.80
N ASP A 62 41.82 -6.12 2.62
CA ASP A 62 42.75 -5.40 3.50
C ASP A 62 42.19 -5.26 4.91
N LEU A 63 40.88 -4.98 5.03
CA LEU A 63 40.19 -4.91 6.33
C LEU A 63 40.20 -6.26 7.05
N ARG A 64 40.08 -7.39 6.33
CA ARG A 64 40.20 -8.73 6.90
C ARG A 64 41.62 -9.08 7.35
N ALA A 65 42.63 -8.50 6.71
CA ALA A 65 44.04 -8.75 7.02
C ALA A 65 44.53 -7.98 8.26
N LEU A 66 43.82 -6.92 8.68
CA LEU A 66 44.10 -6.19 9.92
C LEU A 66 43.76 -7.04 11.16
N PRO A 67 44.31 -6.72 12.35
CA PRO A 67 43.93 -7.37 13.61
C PRO A 67 42.42 -7.31 13.83
N GLN A 68 41.80 -8.47 14.01
CA GLN A 68 40.35 -8.58 14.20
C GLN A 68 39.99 -8.55 15.67
N HIS A 69 39.00 -7.74 16.03
CA HIS A 69 38.48 -7.60 17.38
C HIS A 69 37.00 -7.97 17.40
N THR A 70 36.56 -8.57 18.50
CA THR A 70 35.16 -8.98 18.70
C THR A 70 34.58 -8.19 19.87
N VAL A 71 33.43 -7.56 19.65
CA VAL A 71 32.68 -6.84 20.69
C VAL A 71 31.23 -7.30 20.68
N VAL A 72 30.69 -7.64 21.86
CA VAL A 72 29.26 -7.87 22.03
C VAL A 72 28.63 -6.55 22.45
N SER A 73 27.68 -6.03 21.69
CA SER A 73 27.08 -4.73 21.97
C SER A 73 25.63 -4.69 21.54
N ALA A 74 24.81 -4.04 22.38
CA ALA A 74 23.45 -3.68 22.03
C ALA A 74 23.46 -2.47 21.10
N LEU A 75 22.92 -2.66 19.89
CA LEU A 75 22.69 -1.60 18.92
C LEU A 75 21.21 -1.22 19.04
N GLN A 76 20.94 0.00 19.50
CA GLN A 76 19.58 0.51 19.71
C GLN A 76 19.26 1.70 18.82
N CYS A 77 18.05 1.75 18.28
CA CYS A 77 17.55 2.91 17.55
C CYS A 77 17.34 4.09 18.50
N ALA A 78 17.66 5.31 18.07
CA ALA A 78 17.35 6.52 18.84
C ALA A 78 15.85 6.68 19.11
N GLY A 79 15.00 6.14 18.23
CA GLY A 79 13.55 6.13 18.36
C GLY A 79 12.98 4.94 19.15
N LEU A 80 13.79 4.11 19.81
CA LEU A 80 13.29 2.99 20.62
C LEU A 80 12.20 3.50 21.60
N ARG A 81 11.02 2.86 21.58
CA ARG A 81 9.83 3.22 22.36
C ARG A 81 9.20 4.56 22.00
N ARG A 82 9.42 5.08 20.79
CA ARG A 82 8.77 6.30 20.26
C ARG A 82 7.25 6.24 20.35
N HIS A 83 6.66 5.08 20.07
CA HIS A 83 5.21 4.88 20.20
C HIS A 83 4.70 5.18 21.61
N THR A 84 5.47 4.81 22.63
CA THR A 84 5.11 5.10 24.03
C THR A 84 5.18 6.60 24.31
N MET A 85 6.17 7.31 23.76
CA MET A 85 6.23 8.77 23.87
C MET A 85 5.02 9.44 23.21
N ARG A 86 4.70 9.01 21.96
CA ARG A 86 3.56 9.48 21.15
C ARG A 86 2.25 9.37 21.92
N THR A 87 1.97 8.18 22.45
CA THR A 87 0.67 7.84 23.05
C THR A 87 0.54 8.25 24.51
N ALA A 88 1.61 8.18 25.31
CA ALA A 88 1.53 8.43 26.75
C ALA A 88 1.87 9.87 27.16
N ILE A 89 2.55 10.64 26.29
CA ILE A 89 2.97 12.01 26.60
C ILE A 89 2.35 13.01 25.64
N LYS A 90 2.74 12.99 24.36
CA LYS A 90 2.27 13.90 23.31
C LYS A 90 2.78 13.40 21.94
N GLU A 91 2.06 13.74 20.87
CA GLU A 91 2.39 13.38 19.48
C GLU A 91 3.83 13.70 19.07
N VAL A 92 4.44 12.90 18.18
CA VAL A 92 5.85 13.00 17.76
C VAL A 92 6.03 12.67 16.27
N GLN A 93 7.08 13.20 15.65
CA GLN A 93 7.44 12.96 14.25
C GLN A 93 8.45 11.82 14.09
N GLY A 94 8.20 10.92 13.13
CA GLY A 94 9.08 9.81 12.77
C GLY A 94 8.40 8.43 12.82
N ILE A 95 9.12 7.39 12.38
CA ILE A 95 8.65 5.99 12.33
C ILE A 95 8.19 5.52 13.71
N ASP A 96 7.04 4.88 13.76
CA ASP A 96 6.42 4.45 15.01
C ASP A 96 7.08 3.19 15.59
N TRP A 97 8.21 3.36 16.27
CA TRP A 97 8.91 2.26 16.93
C TRP A 97 8.28 1.91 18.28
N PHE A 98 7.96 0.64 18.46
CA PHE A 98 7.56 0.05 19.72
C PHE A 98 8.80 -0.30 20.56
N ASP A 99 8.75 -1.43 21.27
CA ASP A 99 9.76 -1.86 22.23
C ASP A 99 10.84 -2.76 21.56
N GLY A 100 10.80 -2.96 20.24
CA GLY A 100 11.61 -3.95 19.52
C GLY A 100 12.78 -3.38 18.69
N ALA A 101 12.90 -2.06 18.57
CA ALA A 101 13.94 -1.39 17.76
C ALA A 101 15.36 -1.42 18.38
N VAL A 102 15.79 -2.62 18.80
CA VAL A 102 17.08 -2.92 19.43
C VAL A 102 17.51 -4.34 19.09
N MET A 103 18.81 -4.57 18.99
CA MET A 103 19.40 -5.92 18.88
C MET A 103 20.68 -6.00 19.72
N ASN A 104 20.99 -7.17 20.25
CA ASN A 104 22.25 -7.43 20.96
C ASN A 104 23.03 -8.49 20.21
N CYS A 105 24.16 -8.11 19.63
CA CYS A 105 24.87 -8.95 18.68
C CYS A 105 26.37 -8.94 18.96
N LYS A 106 27.03 -10.01 18.50
CA LYS A 106 28.47 -10.17 18.53
C LYS A 106 29.05 -9.68 17.20
N TRP A 107 29.74 -8.55 17.23
CA TRP A 107 30.32 -7.91 16.05
C TRP A 107 31.81 -8.21 15.98
N ARG A 108 32.32 -8.51 14.77
CA ARG A 108 33.75 -8.76 14.58
C ARG A 108 34.30 -8.01 13.36
N GLY A 109 35.46 -7.39 13.54
CA GLY A 109 36.12 -6.55 12.54
C GLY A 109 37.38 -5.84 13.07
N PRO A 110 38.15 -5.14 12.23
CA PRO A 110 39.27 -4.33 12.72
C PRO A 110 38.82 -3.12 13.53
N ARG A 111 39.64 -2.70 14.50
CA ARG A 111 39.40 -1.48 15.28
C ARG A 111 39.58 -0.24 14.43
N LEU A 112 38.69 0.74 14.61
CA LEU A 112 38.79 2.02 13.93
C LEU A 112 40.08 2.77 14.33
N LYS A 113 40.46 2.68 15.61
CA LYS A 113 41.72 3.22 16.15
C LYS A 113 42.93 2.82 15.29
N ASP A 114 43.11 1.53 15.04
CA ASP A 114 44.28 1.01 14.32
C ASP A 114 44.34 1.55 12.87
N ILE A 115 43.16 1.72 12.24
CA ILE A 115 43.03 2.28 10.90
C ILE A 115 43.39 3.78 10.92
N LEU A 116 42.90 4.53 11.91
CA LEU A 116 43.19 5.97 12.05
C LEU A 116 44.66 6.23 12.43
N GLU A 117 45.27 5.37 13.25
CA GLU A 117 46.70 5.41 13.56
C GLU A 117 47.54 5.17 12.30
N LYS A 118 47.13 4.22 11.44
CA LYS A 118 47.76 3.99 10.14
C LYS A 118 47.61 5.18 9.19
N ALA A 119 46.45 5.86 9.21
CA ALA A 119 46.20 7.08 8.46
C ALA A 119 46.99 8.30 9.02
N GLN A 120 47.43 8.24 10.28
CA GLN A 120 48.11 9.31 11.02
C GLN A 120 47.29 10.61 11.06
N VAL A 121 46.29 10.64 11.95
CA VAL A 121 45.46 11.83 12.21
C VAL A 121 46.31 13.05 12.57
N ILE A 122 46.02 14.19 11.94
CA ILE A 122 46.76 15.46 12.07
C ILE A 122 46.15 16.39 13.13
N LEU A 123 44.90 16.14 13.55
CA LEU A 123 44.22 16.95 14.56
C LEU A 123 44.91 16.82 15.92
N SER A 124 45.11 17.96 16.58
CA SER A 124 45.62 17.99 17.94
C SER A 124 44.55 17.52 18.93
N LYS A 125 44.96 16.98 20.09
CA LYS A 125 44.02 16.61 21.17
C LYS A 125 43.19 17.78 21.73
N GLU A 126 43.58 19.02 21.43
CA GLU A 126 42.90 20.24 21.89
C GLU A 126 41.83 20.71 20.89
N GLU A 127 41.87 20.25 19.64
CA GLU A 127 40.88 20.55 18.62
C GLU A 127 39.72 19.55 18.70
N LYS A 128 38.50 20.04 18.93
CA LYS A 128 37.27 19.22 18.93
C LYS A 128 36.98 18.68 17.52
N GLY A 129 37.65 17.59 17.16
CA GLY A 129 37.52 16.93 15.88
C GLY A 129 36.43 15.86 15.86
N HIS A 130 35.95 15.54 14.67
CA HIS A 130 35.00 14.47 14.40
C HIS A 130 35.52 13.51 13.32
N VAL A 131 35.16 12.23 13.48
CA VAL A 131 35.30 11.22 12.43
C VAL A 131 33.94 11.03 11.80
N ALA A 132 33.79 11.49 10.56
CA ALA A 132 32.59 11.34 9.76
C ALA A 132 32.64 10.03 8.97
N PHE A 133 31.52 9.31 9.01
CA PHE A 133 31.30 8.08 8.28
C PHE A 133 30.23 8.35 7.23
N ALA A 134 30.44 7.87 6.00
CA ALA A 134 29.49 8.05 4.91
C ALA A 134 29.31 6.80 4.07
N SER A 135 28.13 6.70 3.49
CA SER A 135 27.72 5.69 2.52
C SER A 135 27.05 6.37 1.35
N HIS A 136 27.76 6.50 0.23
CA HIS A 136 27.32 7.07 -1.03
C HIS A 136 26.76 6.01 -1.99
N SER A 137 26.71 4.75 -1.56
CA SER A 137 26.17 3.63 -2.35
C SER A 137 24.69 3.78 -2.72
N GLN A 138 23.95 4.68 -2.05
CA GLN A 138 22.51 4.88 -2.24
C GLN A 138 22.06 6.28 -1.81
N THR A 139 20.98 6.74 -2.44
CA THR A 139 20.23 7.92 -2.03
C THR A 139 19.37 7.63 -0.80
N CYS A 140 19.26 8.61 0.09
CA CYS A 140 18.41 8.52 1.27
C CYS A 140 17.15 9.40 1.11
N GLN A 141 16.16 9.21 1.97
CA GLN A 141 14.87 9.92 1.93
C GLN A 141 15.05 11.45 1.97
N GLU A 142 16.02 11.94 2.74
CA GLU A 142 16.18 13.37 3.07
C GLU A 142 17.56 13.94 2.67
N ASP A 143 18.42 13.11 2.07
CA ASP A 143 19.77 13.50 1.65
C ASP A 143 20.29 12.55 0.55
N GLU A 144 21.28 12.97 -0.23
CA GLU A 144 21.83 12.19 -1.35
C GLU A 144 22.66 10.97 -0.90
N TRP A 145 23.10 10.95 0.37
CA TRP A 145 23.86 9.85 0.97
C TRP A 145 23.51 9.74 2.47
N TYR A 146 23.89 8.62 3.10
CA TYR A 146 23.80 8.51 4.56
C TYR A 146 25.12 8.93 5.19
N GLY A 147 25.06 9.78 6.22
CA GLY A 147 26.25 10.22 6.92
C GLY A 147 26.02 10.49 8.41
N ALA A 148 27.02 10.18 9.22
CA ALA A 148 27.02 10.48 10.65
C ALA A 148 28.44 10.72 11.15
N SER A 149 28.61 11.29 12.33
CA SER A 149 29.94 11.48 12.92
C SER A 149 29.98 11.24 14.42
N ILE A 150 31.15 10.80 14.89
CA ILE A 150 31.50 10.68 16.31
C ILE A 150 32.73 11.53 16.63
N ASP A 151 32.97 11.81 17.90
CA ASP A 151 34.14 12.55 18.34
C ASP A 151 35.44 11.77 18.05
N VAL A 152 36.48 12.49 17.61
CA VAL A 152 37.80 11.90 17.31
C VAL A 152 38.41 11.22 18.52
N GLU A 153 38.23 11.79 19.71
CA GLU A 153 38.71 11.20 20.97
C GLU A 153 38.16 9.77 21.15
N ARG A 154 36.83 9.61 21.00
CA ARG A 154 36.18 8.31 21.10
C ARG A 154 36.66 7.33 20.03
N ALA A 155 36.91 7.81 18.81
CA ALA A 155 37.38 6.96 17.71
C ALA A 155 38.82 6.46 17.90
N LEU A 156 39.65 7.18 18.67
CA LEU A 156 41.04 6.84 18.96
C LEU A 156 41.23 6.10 20.29
N GLU A 157 40.22 6.07 21.14
CA GLU A 157 40.25 5.37 22.43
C GLU A 157 40.01 3.87 22.27
N GLU A 158 40.85 3.08 22.95
CA GLU A 158 40.82 1.61 22.84
C GLU A 158 39.67 0.98 23.63
N ASP A 159 39.32 1.56 24.77
CA ASP A 159 38.28 1.08 25.68
C ASP A 159 36.86 1.37 25.18
N LYS A 160 36.71 2.10 24.06
CA LYS A 160 35.44 2.40 23.40
C LYS A 160 35.03 1.35 22.36
N ASP A 161 35.92 0.41 22.04
CA ASP A 161 35.67 -0.74 21.17
C ASP A 161 34.99 -0.41 19.83
N VAL A 162 35.32 0.73 19.21
CA VAL A 162 34.79 1.12 17.90
C VAL A 162 35.46 0.27 16.81
N ILE A 163 34.65 -0.45 16.04
CA ILE A 163 35.14 -1.37 14.99
C ILE A 163 34.46 -1.14 13.63
N LEU A 164 35.15 -1.52 12.56
CA LEU A 164 34.54 -1.74 11.25
C LEU A 164 34.11 -3.19 11.15
N ALA A 165 32.88 -3.49 11.51
CA ALA A 165 32.37 -4.87 11.53
C ALA A 165 32.26 -5.44 10.11
N LEU A 166 32.71 -6.69 9.97
CA LEU A 166 32.61 -7.53 8.78
C LEU A 166 31.72 -8.77 9.02
N GLU A 167 31.56 -9.14 10.30
CA GLU A 167 30.79 -10.29 10.76
C GLU A 167 29.83 -9.89 11.89
N MET A 168 28.68 -10.55 11.92
CA MET A 168 27.64 -10.45 12.94
C MET A 168 27.29 -11.87 13.40
N ASN A 169 27.36 -12.11 14.70
CA ASN A 169 27.10 -13.41 15.34
C ASN A 169 27.93 -14.58 14.76
N GLY A 170 29.14 -14.29 14.27
CA GLY A 170 30.06 -15.30 13.71
C GLY A 170 29.84 -15.59 12.23
N GLU A 171 28.85 -14.98 11.59
CA GLU A 171 28.61 -15.05 10.15
C GLU A 171 28.96 -13.72 9.47
N PRO A 172 29.29 -13.70 8.17
CA PRO A 172 29.39 -12.44 7.42
C PRO A 172 28.13 -11.59 7.56
N LEU A 173 28.28 -10.26 7.56
CA LEU A 173 27.11 -9.36 7.59
C LEU A 173 26.09 -9.73 6.51
N SER A 174 24.80 -9.63 6.84
CA SER A 174 23.74 -9.68 5.82
C SER A 174 23.64 -8.35 5.07
N LYS A 175 22.96 -8.35 3.92
CA LYS A 175 22.77 -7.12 3.11
C LYS A 175 22.09 -6.02 3.92
N GLU A 176 21.03 -6.38 4.64
CA GLU A 176 20.20 -5.51 5.47
C GLU A 176 21.01 -4.89 6.63
N HIS A 177 22.01 -5.63 7.14
CA HIS A 177 22.83 -5.21 8.27
C HIS A 177 24.12 -4.51 7.86
N GLY A 178 24.32 -4.19 6.59
CA GLY A 178 25.44 -3.39 6.12
C GLY A 178 26.57 -4.16 5.44
N PHE A 179 26.31 -5.34 4.88
CA PHE A 179 27.30 -6.05 4.05
C PHE A 179 27.83 -5.16 2.91
N PRO A 180 29.16 -5.09 2.67
CA PRO A 180 30.21 -5.95 3.24
C PRO A 180 30.87 -5.41 4.51
N VAL A 181 30.65 -4.14 4.87
CA VAL A 181 31.27 -3.49 6.02
C VAL A 181 30.36 -2.40 6.59
N ARG A 182 30.26 -2.36 7.91
CA ARG A 182 29.61 -1.26 8.65
C ARG A 182 30.51 -0.78 9.78
N VAL A 183 30.33 0.44 10.23
CA VAL A 183 30.89 0.86 11.53
C VAL A 183 29.93 0.46 12.65
N VAL A 184 30.48 -0.03 13.76
CA VAL A 184 29.76 -0.30 15.01
C VAL A 184 30.40 0.54 16.10
N VAL A 185 29.59 1.39 16.74
CA VAL A 185 30.02 2.30 17.82
C VAL A 185 29.29 1.91 19.11
N PRO A 186 29.88 1.07 19.97
CA PRO A 186 29.25 0.66 21.22
C PRO A 186 28.88 1.85 22.13
N GLY A 187 27.75 1.76 22.83
CA GLY A 187 27.25 2.79 23.76
C GLY A 187 26.64 4.04 23.11
N ILE A 188 26.68 4.15 21.78
CA ILE A 188 26.16 5.28 21.02
C ILE A 188 24.88 4.88 20.28
N ALA A 189 24.03 5.86 19.98
CA ALA A 189 22.82 5.65 19.19
C ALA A 189 23.15 4.95 17.86
N GLY A 190 22.33 3.96 17.48
CA GLY A 190 22.56 3.12 16.30
C GLY A 190 22.67 3.90 14.98
N ALA A 191 22.12 5.13 14.93
CA ALA A 191 22.27 6.05 13.80
C ALA A 191 23.73 6.44 13.49
N ARG A 192 24.65 6.35 14.47
CA ARG A 192 26.08 6.61 14.25
C ARG A 192 26.84 5.38 13.74
N SER A 193 26.19 4.22 13.72
CA SER A 193 26.73 2.96 13.21
C SER A 193 26.38 2.77 11.73
N VAL A 194 27.00 3.60 10.87
CA VAL A 194 26.75 3.67 9.42
C VAL A 194 26.95 2.31 8.74
N LYS A 195 25.95 1.89 7.96
CA LYS A 195 25.95 0.69 7.11
C LYS A 195 26.60 0.99 5.76
N TRP A 196 27.07 -0.05 5.05
CA TRP A 196 27.58 0.05 3.68
C TRP A 196 28.70 1.08 3.52
N LEU A 197 29.54 1.17 4.55
CA LEU A 197 30.52 2.24 4.71
C LEU A 197 31.49 2.27 3.52
N ASP A 198 31.60 3.41 2.84
CA ASP A 198 32.58 3.60 1.75
C ASP A 198 33.59 4.71 2.04
N ARG A 199 33.30 5.60 2.99
CA ARG A 199 34.18 6.72 3.31
C ARG A 199 34.23 7.04 4.80
N ILE A 200 35.44 7.31 5.28
CA ILE A 200 35.75 7.81 6.62
C ILE A 200 36.53 9.11 6.44
N THR A 201 36.04 10.22 6.98
CA THR A 201 36.68 11.53 6.85
C THR A 201 36.93 12.11 8.24
N VAL A 202 38.18 12.43 8.54
CA VAL A 202 38.57 13.11 9.77
C VAL A 202 38.48 14.62 9.55
N GLN A 203 37.71 15.32 10.37
CA GLN A 203 37.38 16.74 10.16
C GLN A 203 37.17 17.49 11.47
N THR A 204 37.13 18.82 11.42
CA THR A 204 37.02 19.70 12.62
C THR A 204 35.58 20.03 13.01
N VAL A 205 34.60 19.56 12.25
CA VAL A 205 33.17 19.83 12.45
C VAL A 205 32.38 18.54 12.31
N GLU A 206 31.19 18.49 12.90
CA GLU A 206 30.28 17.36 12.71
C GLU A 206 29.93 17.14 11.23
N SER A 207 29.49 15.92 10.89
CA SER A 207 28.98 15.61 9.56
C SER A 207 27.88 16.59 9.16
N SER A 208 27.97 17.19 7.97
CA SER A 208 26.97 18.11 7.44
C SER A 208 25.70 17.40 6.95
N ASN A 209 25.66 16.07 6.99
CA ASN A 209 24.54 15.27 6.52
C ASN A 209 23.27 15.51 7.35
N TYR A 210 22.12 15.45 6.67
CA TYR A 210 20.82 15.73 7.27
C TYR A 210 20.54 14.91 8.54
N TYR A 211 20.89 13.62 8.57
CA TYR A 211 20.60 12.74 9.71
C TYR A 211 21.43 13.10 10.97
N GLN A 212 22.62 13.69 10.80
CA GLN A 212 23.39 14.24 11.91
C GLN A 212 22.80 15.59 12.37
N GLN A 213 22.44 16.45 11.43
CA GLN A 213 22.10 17.85 11.72
C GLN A 213 20.64 18.09 12.11
N HIS A 214 19.70 17.26 11.65
CA HIS A 214 18.26 17.48 11.80
C HIS A 214 17.50 16.26 12.35
N ASP A 215 17.86 15.02 12.02
CA ASP A 215 17.00 13.90 12.45
C ASP A 215 17.24 13.47 13.91
N TYR A 216 18.50 13.19 14.24
CA TYR A 216 18.87 12.57 15.52
C TYR A 216 19.33 13.60 16.56
N LYS A 217 18.42 14.50 16.96
CA LYS A 217 18.62 15.51 18.03
C LYS A 217 17.44 15.52 19.02
N ILE A 218 17.73 15.68 20.32
CA ILE A 218 16.70 15.85 21.35
C ILE A 218 16.33 17.33 21.41
N LEU A 219 15.34 17.74 20.61
CA LEU A 219 14.87 19.11 20.61
C LEU A 219 14.21 19.49 21.96
N PRO A 220 14.29 20.78 22.34
CA PRO A 220 13.65 21.27 23.55
C PRO A 220 12.10 21.19 23.42
N PRO A 221 11.34 21.00 24.52
CA PRO A 221 9.88 20.81 24.48
C PRO A 221 9.09 21.98 23.88
N GLU A 222 9.69 23.17 23.80
CA GLU A 222 9.16 24.38 23.17
C GLU A 222 9.07 24.26 21.65
N ALA A 223 9.86 23.39 21.03
CA ALA A 223 9.76 23.06 19.61
C ALA A 223 8.58 22.09 19.41
N VAL A 224 7.40 22.64 19.20
CA VAL A 224 6.14 21.87 19.16
C VAL A 224 5.76 21.38 17.76
N ASP A 225 6.36 21.95 16.73
CA ASP A 225 6.11 21.70 15.31
C ASP A 225 7.38 22.00 14.48
N SER A 226 7.33 21.72 13.18
CA SER A 226 8.49 21.92 12.29
C SER A 226 8.92 23.39 12.19
N GLU A 227 8.00 24.35 12.23
CA GLU A 227 8.33 25.79 12.14
C GLU A 227 9.05 26.30 13.39
N SER A 228 8.58 25.91 14.58
CA SER A 228 9.23 26.25 15.85
C SER A 228 10.56 25.52 16.04
N ALA A 229 10.73 24.32 15.46
CA ALA A 229 11.96 23.54 15.51
C ALA A 229 13.14 24.19 14.76
N GLU A 230 12.89 24.95 13.69
CA GLU A 230 13.93 25.58 12.86
C GLU A 230 14.96 26.39 13.67
N LYS A 231 14.52 27.05 14.75
CA LYS A 231 15.39 27.88 15.60
C LYS A 231 16.37 27.08 16.46
N PHE A 232 16.11 25.78 16.62
CA PHE A 232 16.82 24.92 17.56
C PHE A 232 17.78 23.94 16.89
N TRP A 233 17.69 23.71 15.57
CA TRP A 233 18.53 22.75 14.87
C TRP A 233 20.02 23.05 15.00
N ASP A 234 20.43 24.30 14.76
CA ASP A 234 21.84 24.72 14.82
C ASP A 234 22.41 24.79 16.24
N THR A 235 21.55 24.90 17.26
CA THR A 235 21.97 25.08 18.67
C THR A 235 21.90 23.80 19.49
N THR A 236 21.11 22.82 19.05
CA THR A 236 20.92 21.55 19.74
C THR A 236 22.01 20.56 19.30
N PRO A 237 22.77 19.96 20.24
CA PRO A 237 23.79 18.98 19.88
C PRO A 237 23.17 17.69 19.35
N ALA A 238 23.86 17.02 18.43
CA ALA A 238 23.50 15.71 17.92
C ALA A 238 23.45 14.66 19.05
N LEU A 239 22.43 13.79 19.03
CA LEU A 239 22.34 12.68 19.98
C LEU A 239 23.51 11.72 19.75
N GLN A 240 24.32 11.54 20.79
CA GLN A 240 25.44 10.59 20.81
C GLN A 240 25.09 9.40 21.71
N THR A 241 25.16 9.60 23.03
CA THR A 241 24.88 8.55 24.02
C THR A 241 23.39 8.34 24.24
N MET A 242 22.98 7.08 24.38
CA MET A 242 21.61 6.72 24.75
C MET A 242 21.43 6.68 26.26
N PRO A 243 20.26 7.05 26.81
CA PRO A 243 19.98 6.93 28.23
C PRO A 243 19.78 5.46 28.65
N VAL A 244 19.98 5.18 29.95
CA VAL A 244 19.61 3.88 30.55
C VAL A 244 18.14 3.58 30.29
N ASN A 245 17.80 2.34 29.95
CA ASN A 245 16.44 1.97 29.57
C ASN A 245 16.10 0.55 30.00
N SER A 246 14.82 0.29 30.29
CA SER A 246 14.29 -1.04 30.58
C SER A 246 12.92 -1.15 29.94
N ALA A 247 12.69 -2.26 29.26
CA ALA A 247 11.43 -2.57 28.59
C ALA A 247 10.92 -3.95 29.02
N ILE A 248 9.60 -4.06 29.14
CA ILE A 248 8.89 -5.28 29.48
C ILE A 248 8.47 -5.93 28.17
N ALA A 249 8.91 -7.16 27.94
CA ALA A 249 8.53 -7.95 26.78
C ALA A 249 7.37 -8.91 27.09
N VAL A 250 7.39 -9.49 28.29
CA VAL A 250 6.37 -10.41 28.78
C VAL A 250 5.86 -9.90 30.12
N PRO A 251 4.55 -9.78 30.34
CA PRO A 251 3.48 -10.04 29.38
C PRO A 251 3.38 -8.97 28.28
N GLU A 252 2.89 -9.35 27.10
CA GLU A 252 2.67 -8.43 26.00
C GLU A 252 1.58 -7.40 26.36
N PRO A 253 1.69 -6.13 25.91
CA PRO A 253 0.64 -5.14 26.11
C PRO A 253 -0.72 -5.64 25.60
N GLY A 254 -1.77 -5.51 26.41
CA GLY A 254 -3.13 -5.95 26.05
C GLY A 254 -3.40 -7.45 26.22
N SER A 255 -2.41 -8.25 26.61
CA SER A 255 -2.60 -9.68 26.86
C SER A 255 -3.40 -9.95 28.14
N ARG A 256 -4.13 -11.08 28.15
CA ARG A 256 -4.80 -11.59 29.35
C ARG A 256 -3.87 -12.56 30.07
N VAL A 257 -3.54 -12.26 31.32
CA VAL A 257 -2.55 -13.04 32.09
C VAL A 257 -3.21 -13.74 33.25
N GLU A 258 -2.94 -15.04 33.38
CA GLU A 258 -3.34 -15.81 34.56
C GLU A 258 -2.33 -15.59 35.68
N ARG A 259 -2.86 -15.23 36.86
CA ARG A 259 -2.09 -15.13 38.10
C ARG A 259 -1.95 -16.50 38.74
N SER A 260 -0.82 -16.71 39.43
CA SER A 260 -0.67 -17.88 40.30
C SER A 260 -1.74 -17.89 41.41
N ALA A 261 -1.91 -19.02 42.10
CA ALA A 261 -2.80 -19.12 43.26
C ALA A 261 -2.46 -18.13 44.39
N GLU A 262 -1.22 -17.63 44.41
CA GLU A 262 -0.69 -16.65 45.36
C GLU A 262 -0.80 -15.19 44.87
N GLY A 263 -1.35 -14.98 43.66
CA GLY A 263 -1.52 -13.66 43.05
C GLY A 263 -0.26 -13.11 42.36
N MET A 264 0.71 -13.96 42.04
CA MET A 264 1.95 -13.57 41.35
C MET A 264 1.79 -13.60 39.83
N VAL A 265 2.46 -12.66 39.16
CA VAL A 265 2.54 -12.52 37.70
C VAL A 265 4.02 -12.57 37.30
N ARG A 266 4.36 -13.40 36.32
CA ARG A 266 5.72 -13.48 35.77
C ARG A 266 5.92 -12.39 34.74
N VAL A 267 7.01 -11.63 34.88
CA VAL A 267 7.41 -10.53 34.00
C VAL A 267 8.81 -10.81 33.49
N LYS A 268 9.04 -10.65 32.19
CA LYS A 268 10.36 -10.75 31.55
C LYS A 268 10.60 -9.52 30.68
N GLY A 269 11.83 -9.05 30.65
CA GLY A 269 12.21 -7.90 29.85
C GLY A 269 13.70 -7.87 29.54
N PHE A 270 14.12 -6.77 28.94
CA PHE A 270 15.53 -6.45 28.73
C PHE A 270 15.83 -5.04 29.27
N ALA A 271 17.09 -4.81 29.63
CA ALA A 271 17.59 -3.53 30.09
C ALA A 271 18.86 -3.15 29.33
N LEU A 272 19.00 -1.86 29.03
CA LEU A 272 20.08 -1.27 28.24
C LEU A 272 20.84 -0.27 29.11
N PRO A 273 22.18 -0.31 29.08
CA PRO A 273 23.00 0.64 29.84
C PRO A 273 22.93 2.06 29.26
N SER A 274 23.25 3.08 30.06
CA SER A 274 23.48 4.42 29.52
C SER A 274 24.86 4.51 28.89
N GLY A 275 24.97 5.16 27.73
CA GLY A 275 26.24 5.58 27.11
C GLY A 275 27.48 4.79 27.51
N ASP A 276 28.38 5.45 28.24
CA ASP A 276 29.60 4.89 28.83
C ASP A 276 29.43 4.44 30.29
N GLY A 277 28.18 4.40 30.79
CA GLY A 277 27.80 4.14 32.18
C GLY A 277 28.02 2.71 32.68
N GLY A 278 28.56 1.82 31.84
CA GLY A 278 28.87 0.45 32.21
C GLY A 278 27.63 -0.46 32.17
N ALA A 279 27.77 -1.70 32.63
CA ALA A 279 26.68 -2.68 32.52
C ALA A 279 25.46 -2.29 33.39
N VAL A 280 24.26 -2.80 33.04
CA VAL A 280 23.10 -2.71 33.94
C VAL A 280 23.33 -3.62 35.15
N VAL A 281 23.31 -3.06 36.35
CA VAL A 281 23.56 -3.79 37.61
C VAL A 281 22.29 -4.10 38.39
N LYS A 282 21.21 -3.36 38.13
CA LYS A 282 19.96 -3.52 38.87
C LYS A 282 18.76 -3.28 37.97
N VAL A 283 17.75 -4.14 38.10
CA VAL A 283 16.42 -3.92 37.51
C VAL A 283 15.36 -4.13 38.57
N GLU A 284 14.40 -3.22 38.64
CA GLU A 284 13.28 -3.26 39.59
C GLU A 284 11.96 -3.21 38.84
N VAL A 285 10.96 -3.97 39.31
CA VAL A 285 9.64 -4.09 38.68
C VAL A 285 8.55 -3.79 39.70
N SER A 286 7.53 -3.05 39.27
CA SER A 286 6.40 -2.66 40.11
C SER A 286 5.07 -2.98 39.44
N GLY A 287 4.17 -3.62 40.19
CA GLY A 287 2.80 -3.95 39.77
C GLY A 287 1.73 -3.02 40.34
N ASP A 288 2.14 -1.98 41.08
CA ASP A 288 1.25 -1.05 41.79
C ASP A 288 1.56 0.42 41.49
N GLN A 289 2.04 0.67 40.26
CA GLN A 289 2.40 1.99 39.73
C GLN A 289 3.55 2.67 40.49
N GLY A 290 4.51 1.89 40.97
CA GLY A 290 5.74 2.36 41.59
C GLY A 290 5.64 2.64 43.09
N LYS A 291 4.61 2.12 43.78
CA LYS A 291 4.49 2.24 45.25
C LYS A 291 5.38 1.21 45.94
N THR A 292 5.46 0.00 45.40
CA THR A 292 6.37 -1.07 45.82
C THR A 292 7.18 -1.57 44.63
N TRP A 293 8.43 -1.99 44.91
CA TRP A 293 9.38 -2.44 43.90
C TRP A 293 9.92 -3.81 44.30
N VAL A 294 9.95 -4.71 43.33
CA VAL A 294 10.55 -6.04 43.45
C VAL A 294 11.80 -6.05 42.58
N GLU A 295 12.93 -6.44 43.16
CA GLU A 295 14.18 -6.59 42.41
C GLU A 295 14.06 -7.80 41.47
N ALA A 296 14.41 -7.59 40.19
CA ALA A 296 14.40 -8.62 39.16
C ALA A 296 15.69 -9.43 39.19
N ASP A 297 15.57 -10.71 38.84
CA ASP A 297 16.70 -11.60 38.59
C ASP A 297 17.28 -11.30 37.21
N ILE A 298 18.53 -10.83 37.15
CA ILE A 298 19.25 -10.55 35.91
C ILE A 298 19.89 -11.85 35.42
N GLU A 299 19.59 -12.22 34.18
CA GLU A 299 20.19 -13.39 33.54
C GLU A 299 21.64 -13.07 33.15
N HIS A 300 22.55 -13.99 33.47
CA HIS A 300 23.96 -13.87 33.15
C HIS A 300 24.36 -14.81 32.00
N ASP A 301 24.95 -14.25 30.96
CA ASP A 301 25.49 -14.98 29.79
C ASP A 301 27.03 -14.92 29.74
N ALA A 302 27.66 -15.88 29.08
CA ALA A 302 29.12 -15.95 28.93
C ALA A 302 29.67 -14.90 27.95
N ASP A 303 28.86 -14.45 26.99
CA ASP A 303 29.23 -13.47 25.97
C ASP A 303 28.94 -12.01 26.42
N GLU A 304 28.68 -11.76 27.71
CA GLU A 304 28.36 -10.44 28.23
C GLU A 304 29.49 -9.42 28.10
N SER A 305 29.11 -8.17 27.86
CA SER A 305 30.03 -7.05 27.89
C SER A 305 29.40 -5.87 28.65
N ARG A 306 30.20 -4.80 28.87
CA ARG A 306 29.67 -3.54 29.40
C ARG A 306 28.71 -2.83 28.45
N TRP A 307 28.71 -3.20 27.17
CA TRP A 307 27.90 -2.60 26.11
C TRP A 307 26.68 -3.43 25.74
N SER A 308 26.56 -4.66 26.26
CA SER A 308 25.44 -5.54 25.98
C SER A 308 24.22 -5.18 26.82
N TRP A 309 23.05 -5.56 26.33
CA TRP A 309 21.84 -5.52 27.17
C TRP A 309 21.91 -6.56 28.30
N ARG A 310 20.93 -6.51 29.21
CA ARG A 310 20.70 -7.53 30.23
C ARG A 310 19.28 -8.04 30.12
N LEU A 311 19.09 -9.35 30.02
CA LEU A 311 17.77 -9.96 30.14
C LEU A 311 17.44 -10.11 31.62
N TRP A 312 16.19 -9.91 32.00
CA TRP A 312 15.78 -9.99 33.39
C TRP A 312 14.40 -10.61 33.54
N LYS A 313 14.17 -11.26 34.70
CA LYS A 313 12.90 -11.88 35.07
C LYS A 313 12.48 -11.46 36.48
N ALA A 314 11.19 -11.21 36.68
CA ALA A 314 10.63 -10.93 38.00
C ALA A 314 9.28 -11.63 38.18
N SER A 315 8.91 -11.91 39.43
CA SER A 315 7.55 -12.30 39.80
C SER A 315 6.95 -11.24 40.70
N VAL A 316 5.91 -10.57 40.22
CA VAL A 316 5.31 -9.41 40.89
C VAL A 316 3.91 -9.75 41.35
N LYS A 317 3.59 -9.38 42.60
CA LYS A 317 2.26 -9.55 43.16
C LYS A 317 1.33 -8.45 42.67
N MET A 318 0.18 -8.83 42.13
CA MET A 318 -0.81 -7.86 41.61
C MET A 318 -2.22 -8.24 42.09
N GLU A 319 -3.18 -7.32 42.06
CA GLU A 319 -4.61 -7.62 42.28
C GLU A 319 -5.34 -7.90 40.96
N ALA A 320 -6.41 -8.70 40.99
CA ALA A 320 -7.13 -9.06 39.77
C ALA A 320 -7.95 -7.85 39.31
N GLY A 321 -7.93 -7.58 38.01
CA GLY A 321 -8.53 -6.36 37.48
C GLY A 321 -8.26 -6.20 36.00
N LYS A 322 -8.90 -5.19 35.42
CA LYS A 322 -8.71 -4.80 34.02
C LYS A 322 -7.88 -3.53 33.98
N GLY A 323 -7.01 -3.42 32.98
CA GLY A 323 -6.29 -2.18 32.74
C GLY A 323 -5.13 -1.91 33.69
N LEU A 324 -4.43 -2.93 34.17
CA LEU A 324 -3.41 -2.81 35.21
C LEU A 324 -1.99 -2.63 34.65
N SER A 325 -1.34 -1.51 34.93
CA SER A 325 0.02 -1.22 34.42
C SER A 325 1.15 -1.83 35.25
N ILE A 326 2.20 -2.31 34.55
CA ILE A 326 3.46 -2.78 35.16
C ILE A 326 4.58 -1.80 34.77
N PHE A 327 5.39 -1.40 35.74
CA PHE A 327 6.55 -0.52 35.52
C PHE A 327 7.86 -1.29 35.70
N SER A 328 8.88 -0.94 34.92
CA SER A 328 10.25 -1.42 35.12
C SER A 328 11.24 -0.26 35.15
N ARG A 329 12.30 -0.42 35.94
CA ARG A 329 13.37 0.56 36.11
C ARG A 329 14.73 -0.13 36.15
N ALA A 330 15.65 0.29 35.30
CA ALA A 330 17.04 -0.13 35.34
C ALA A 330 17.97 0.92 35.97
N THR A 331 19.05 0.45 36.58
CA THR A 331 20.20 1.21 37.07
C THR A 331 21.49 0.58 36.55
N ASP A 332 22.39 1.40 36.00
CA ASP A 332 23.71 0.96 35.52
C ASP A 332 24.85 1.13 36.56
N GLU A 333 26.06 0.69 36.22
CA GLU A 333 27.25 0.79 37.09
C GLU A 333 27.61 2.23 37.46
N ALA A 334 27.31 3.20 36.60
CA ALA A 334 27.48 4.62 36.88
C ALA A 334 26.42 5.18 37.85
N GLY A 335 25.39 4.40 38.18
CA GLY A 335 24.30 4.79 39.07
C GLY A 335 23.17 5.55 38.36
N GLU A 336 23.23 5.69 37.04
CA GLU A 336 22.17 6.32 36.26
C GLU A 336 20.93 5.42 36.29
N THR A 337 19.78 6.03 36.59
CA THR A 337 18.53 5.30 36.80
C THR A 337 17.41 5.93 35.99
N GLN A 338 16.54 5.11 35.38
CA GLN A 338 15.46 5.63 34.55
C GLN A 338 14.53 6.61 35.30
N PRO A 339 14.18 7.76 34.70
CA PRO A 339 13.27 8.74 35.28
C PRO A 339 11.82 8.25 35.22
N LYS A 340 10.99 8.76 36.15
CA LYS A 340 9.55 8.43 36.21
C LYS A 340 8.81 8.71 34.90
N ARG A 341 9.15 9.80 34.22
CA ARG A 341 8.63 10.17 32.90
C ARG A 341 9.79 10.64 32.04
N SER A 342 9.78 10.25 30.77
CA SER A 342 10.71 10.79 29.78
C SER A 342 10.34 12.25 29.47
N GLN A 343 11.34 13.06 29.13
CA GLN A 343 11.08 14.36 28.51
C GLN A 343 10.51 14.14 27.10
N TRP A 344 9.48 14.90 26.75
CA TRP A 344 8.96 14.92 25.39
C TRP A 344 9.86 15.77 24.48
N ASN A 345 10.07 15.31 23.26
CA ASN A 345 10.70 16.07 22.19
C ASN A 345 10.01 15.74 20.86
N LEU A 346 10.01 16.70 19.92
CA LEU A 346 9.29 16.60 18.65
C LEU A 346 9.63 15.32 17.85
N ARG A 347 10.89 14.88 17.84
CA ARG A 347 11.37 13.69 17.09
C ARG A 347 11.09 12.36 17.80
N GLY A 348 10.57 12.41 19.03
CA GLY A 348 10.28 11.24 19.85
C GLY A 348 11.49 10.33 20.07
N VAL A 349 12.69 10.90 20.19
CA VAL A 349 13.94 10.14 20.40
C VAL A 349 14.29 10.06 21.89
N ALA A 350 15.12 9.06 22.25
CA ALA A 350 15.67 8.85 23.59
C ALA A 350 14.62 8.67 24.71
N TYR A 351 13.52 7.96 24.42
CA TYR A 351 12.53 7.65 25.45
C TYR A 351 13.10 6.72 26.54
N ASN A 352 13.09 7.14 27.80
CA ASN A 352 13.60 6.35 28.93
C ASN A 352 12.66 6.27 30.15
N GLY A 353 11.36 6.57 29.98
CA GLY A 353 10.40 6.56 31.08
C GLY A 353 10.08 5.16 31.64
N LEU A 354 9.71 5.11 32.94
CA LEU A 354 9.31 3.87 33.65
C LEU A 354 8.06 3.19 33.07
N VAL A 355 7.21 3.99 32.42
CA VAL A 355 5.98 3.51 31.80
C VAL A 355 6.35 2.81 30.51
N THR A 356 6.44 1.48 30.54
CA THR A 356 6.16 0.69 29.33
C THR A 356 4.70 0.90 28.98
N ARG A 357 4.36 0.89 27.67
CA ARG A 357 3.01 1.14 27.10
C ARG A 357 1.90 0.85 28.09
N PRO A 358 0.83 1.66 28.24
CA PRO A 358 -0.25 1.40 29.19
C PRO A 358 -0.71 -0.04 29.04
N SER A 359 -0.14 -0.90 29.87
CA SER A 359 -0.18 -2.33 29.68
C SER A 359 -1.49 -2.68 30.32
N LEU A 360 -2.58 -2.48 29.60
CA LEU A 360 -3.91 -2.81 30.10
C LEU A 360 -3.98 -4.33 30.08
N ILE A 361 -3.42 -4.96 31.11
CA ILE A 361 -3.43 -6.40 31.29
C ILE A 361 -4.71 -6.74 32.04
N ASP A 362 -5.45 -7.69 31.49
CA ASP A 362 -6.59 -8.28 32.17
C ASP A 362 -6.10 -9.47 33.01
N LEU A 363 -6.08 -9.31 34.33
CA LEU A 363 -5.60 -10.32 35.28
C LEU A 363 -6.77 -11.15 35.82
N VAL A 364 -6.74 -12.48 35.59
CA VAL A 364 -7.81 -13.39 36.01
C VAL A 364 -7.29 -14.52 36.90
N ASN A 365 -8.06 -14.88 37.94
CA ASN A 365 -7.76 -16.01 38.81
C ASN A 365 -7.73 -17.33 38.03
N LYS A 366 -6.72 -18.16 38.28
CA LYS A 366 -6.63 -19.52 37.73
C LYS A 366 -7.87 -20.32 38.16
N LYS A 367 -8.66 -20.82 37.20
CA LYS A 367 -9.84 -21.66 37.49
C LYS A 367 -9.39 -23.02 38.01
N ASN A 368 -9.97 -23.45 39.13
CA ASN A 368 -9.87 -24.84 39.60
C ASN A 368 -10.70 -25.75 38.68
N SER A 369 -10.09 -26.34 37.67
CA SER A 369 -10.59 -27.52 36.97
C SER A 369 -9.41 -28.37 36.52
N ASP A 370 -8.97 -29.29 37.39
CA ASP A 370 -9.15 -30.73 37.15
C ASP A 370 -8.39 -31.54 38.20
N ARG A 371 -9.13 -32.43 38.86
CA ARG A 371 -8.59 -33.43 39.78
C ARG A 371 -8.06 -34.60 38.95
N ALA A 372 -6.76 -34.86 39.14
CA ALA A 372 -6.10 -36.16 39.11
C ALA A 372 -5.99 -36.91 37.76
N THR A 373 -4.78 -36.88 37.20
CA THR A 373 -4.06 -38.15 37.01
C THR A 373 -2.56 -37.91 37.25
N VAL A 374 -2.02 -38.67 38.19
CA VAL A 374 -0.62 -38.68 38.64
C VAL A 374 0.24 -39.31 37.55
N LEU A 375 1.42 -38.76 37.25
CA LEU A 375 2.68 -39.49 37.07
C LEU A 375 3.88 -38.52 37.12
N SER A 376 4.92 -38.97 37.80
CA SER A 376 6.14 -38.29 38.28
C SER A 376 7.21 -38.06 37.17
N PRO A 377 8.24 -37.22 37.42
CA PRO A 377 9.25 -36.85 36.44
C PRO A 377 10.41 -37.86 36.39
N VAL A 378 10.96 -38.12 35.21
CA VAL A 378 12.27 -38.77 35.05
C VAL A 378 13.06 -38.03 33.97
N GLU A 379 14.32 -37.78 34.31
CA GLU A 379 15.37 -37.12 33.53
C GLU A 379 15.82 -37.92 32.29
N GLN A 380 16.63 -37.22 31.50
CA GLN A 380 17.30 -37.58 30.26
C GLN A 380 17.98 -38.96 30.25
N ASP A 381 17.89 -39.66 29.11
CA ASP A 381 19.07 -40.18 28.41
C ASP A 381 18.70 -40.65 26.99
N SER A 382 19.58 -40.36 26.03
CA SER A 382 19.66 -41.02 24.72
C SER A 382 20.72 -42.14 24.85
N PRO A 383 20.72 -43.28 24.11
CA PRO A 383 20.68 -43.33 22.64
C PRO A 383 20.19 -44.66 21.99
N SER A 384 20.42 -44.76 20.67
CA SER A 384 20.66 -45.97 19.86
C SER A 384 19.49 -46.84 19.37
N ILE A 385 19.51 -47.00 18.03
CA ILE A 385 18.78 -47.96 17.22
C ILE A 385 19.52 -49.29 17.28
N ASP A 386 18.81 -50.38 17.58
CA ASP A 386 19.21 -51.74 17.18
C ASP A 386 17.98 -52.67 17.08
N LEU A 387 17.90 -53.37 15.95
CA LEU A 387 16.97 -54.47 15.67
C LEU A 387 17.37 -55.71 16.50
N PRO A 388 16.41 -56.56 16.93
CA PRO A 388 16.52 -57.96 16.49
C PRO A 388 15.19 -58.75 16.36
N THR A 389 15.12 -59.52 15.26
CA THR A 389 14.73 -60.94 15.09
C THR A 389 13.60 -61.61 15.89
N SER A 390 12.72 -62.29 15.13
CA SER A 390 11.76 -63.35 15.51
C SER A 390 12.44 -64.61 16.15
N PRO A 391 11.72 -65.60 16.76
CA PRO A 391 10.82 -66.53 16.02
C PRO A 391 9.57 -67.12 16.76
N ILE A 392 8.55 -67.45 15.95
CA ILE A 392 7.72 -68.69 15.86
C ILE A 392 7.14 -69.34 17.14
N ALA A 393 5.80 -69.50 17.22
CA ALA A 393 5.10 -70.80 17.22
C ALA A 393 3.55 -70.71 17.25
N ASP A 394 2.94 -71.65 16.53
CA ASP A 394 1.54 -71.86 16.16
C ASP A 394 0.50 -72.05 17.28
N SER A 395 -0.77 -71.71 16.99
CA SER A 395 -1.82 -72.74 16.89
C SER A 395 -3.10 -72.22 16.21
N SER A 396 -3.64 -73.08 15.36
CA SER A 396 -4.74 -72.91 14.41
C SER A 396 -6.14 -72.99 15.03
N THR A 397 -7.08 -72.19 14.53
CA THR A 397 -8.46 -72.63 14.24
C THR A 397 -9.14 -71.73 13.21
N THR A 398 -9.55 -72.37 12.12
CA THR A 398 -10.24 -71.81 10.96
C THR A 398 -11.73 -71.71 11.23
N THR A 399 -12.31 -70.51 11.10
CA THR A 399 -13.74 -70.35 10.86
C THR A 399 -13.96 -69.20 9.88
N THR A 400 -14.41 -69.57 8.70
CA THR A 400 -14.71 -68.72 7.55
C THR A 400 -15.97 -67.89 7.81
N THR A 401 -15.81 -66.57 7.96
CA THR A 401 -16.88 -65.59 7.84
C THR A 401 -16.48 -64.54 6.80
N THR A 402 -17.17 -64.58 5.67
CA THR A 402 -17.18 -63.56 4.61
C THR A 402 -17.37 -62.18 5.20
N THR A 403 -16.30 -61.39 5.23
CA THR A 403 -16.34 -59.98 5.60
C THR A 403 -16.10 -59.18 4.33
N THR A 404 -17.14 -58.46 3.91
CA THR A 404 -17.10 -57.38 2.92
C THR A 404 -15.91 -56.47 3.16
N MET A 405 -15.14 -56.20 2.11
CA MET A 405 -13.99 -55.30 2.14
C MET A 405 -14.41 -53.96 2.76
N ALA A 406 -13.83 -53.65 3.91
CA ALA A 406 -13.87 -52.31 4.47
C ALA A 406 -13.15 -51.35 3.50
N PRO A 407 -13.70 -50.16 3.23
CA PRO A 407 -12.97 -49.16 2.48
C PRO A 407 -11.74 -48.74 3.28
N SER A 408 -10.64 -48.55 2.56
CA SER A 408 -9.39 -47.96 3.03
C SER A 408 -9.63 -46.74 3.91
N ARG A 409 -8.93 -46.68 5.05
CA ARG A 409 -8.83 -45.48 5.90
C ARG A 409 -8.17 -44.33 5.12
N ASP A 410 -8.65 -43.13 5.44
CA ASP A 410 -8.18 -41.79 5.04
C ASP A 410 -8.82 -41.19 3.78
N VAL A 411 -10.15 -41.12 3.76
CA VAL A 411 -10.84 -39.96 3.14
C VAL A 411 -11.34 -39.10 4.30
N GLU A 412 -10.69 -37.97 4.58
CA GLU A 412 -11.23 -36.99 5.52
C GLU A 412 -12.66 -36.62 5.08
N SER A 413 -13.63 -36.67 6.00
CA SER A 413 -15.01 -36.31 5.67
C SER A 413 -15.06 -34.85 5.20
N GLN A 414 -15.43 -34.62 3.94
CA GLN A 414 -15.56 -33.26 3.35
C GLN A 414 -16.74 -32.44 3.93
N GLN A 415 -17.30 -32.90 5.04
CA GLN A 415 -18.55 -32.40 5.61
C GLN A 415 -18.34 -32.04 7.08
N GLY A 416 -18.57 -30.77 7.41
CA GLY A 416 -18.71 -30.30 8.78
C GLY A 416 -20.17 -30.06 9.16
N SER A 417 -20.39 -29.60 10.38
CA SER A 417 -21.70 -29.29 10.94
C SER A 417 -21.73 -27.92 11.58
N ILE A 418 -22.82 -27.18 11.41
CA ILE A 418 -22.96 -25.85 12.02
C ILE A 418 -23.09 -25.98 13.54
N PHE A 419 -22.17 -25.34 14.27
CA PHE A 419 -22.17 -25.25 15.73
C PHE A 419 -22.89 -23.99 16.23
N SER A 420 -22.70 -22.86 15.57
CA SER A 420 -23.30 -21.57 15.97
C SER A 420 -23.55 -20.66 14.77
N VAL A 421 -24.59 -19.83 14.84
CA VAL A 421 -24.96 -18.84 13.82
C VAL A 421 -25.17 -17.49 14.51
N SER A 422 -24.46 -16.46 14.05
CA SER A 422 -24.57 -15.08 14.56
C SER A 422 -24.55 -14.09 13.40
N GLY A 423 -25.72 -13.69 12.91
CA GLY A 423 -25.83 -12.88 11.69
C GLY A 423 -25.22 -13.62 10.49
N PRO A 424 -24.38 -12.99 9.66
CA PRO A 424 -23.73 -13.64 8.51
C PRO A 424 -22.51 -14.48 8.88
N VAL A 425 -22.10 -14.50 10.15
CA VAL A 425 -20.97 -15.29 10.63
C VAL A 425 -21.50 -16.60 11.21
N ILE A 426 -20.97 -17.71 10.70
CA ILE A 426 -21.33 -19.07 11.11
C ILE A 426 -20.07 -19.76 11.62
N ILE A 427 -20.18 -20.50 12.71
CA ILE A 427 -19.11 -21.36 13.22
C ILE A 427 -19.51 -22.79 12.95
N ALA A 428 -18.71 -23.51 12.17
CA ALA A 428 -18.87 -24.93 11.90
C ALA A 428 -17.80 -25.75 12.64
N GLU A 429 -18.17 -26.93 13.13
CA GLU A 429 -17.29 -27.93 13.75
C GLU A 429 -17.13 -29.14 12.82
N ASN A 430 -16.18 -30.04 13.12
CA ASN A 430 -15.77 -31.13 12.23
C ASN A 430 -15.22 -30.63 10.89
N MET A 431 -14.46 -29.54 10.91
CA MET A 431 -13.92 -28.86 9.72
C MET A 431 -12.40 -29.04 9.56
N ILE A 432 -11.81 -30.08 10.16
CA ILE A 432 -10.40 -30.44 9.95
C ILE A 432 -10.09 -30.59 8.44
N GLY A 433 -8.98 -29.99 8.03
CA GLY A 433 -8.50 -29.97 6.65
C GLY A 433 -9.10 -28.85 5.79
N VAL A 434 -9.89 -27.94 6.36
CA VAL A 434 -10.32 -26.72 5.65
C VAL A 434 -9.17 -25.72 5.55
N ALA A 435 -9.06 -25.03 4.41
CA ALA A 435 -8.09 -23.96 4.23
C ALA A 435 -8.68 -22.57 4.54
N MET A 436 -7.79 -21.63 4.87
CA MET A 436 -8.17 -20.23 5.06
C MET A 436 -8.55 -19.63 3.70
N TYR A 437 -9.62 -18.84 3.65
CA TYR A 437 -10.28 -18.33 2.43
C TYR A 437 -10.86 -19.40 1.50
N GLU A 438 -11.04 -20.63 1.98
CA GLU A 438 -11.73 -21.67 1.22
C GLU A 438 -13.23 -21.38 1.11
N LEU A 439 -13.81 -21.62 -0.06
CA LEU A 439 -15.24 -21.52 -0.30
C LEU A 439 -15.95 -22.78 0.22
N VAL A 440 -17.10 -22.58 0.85
CA VAL A 440 -17.91 -23.65 1.45
C VAL A 440 -19.37 -23.46 1.07
N LYS A 441 -20.12 -24.57 0.97
CA LYS A 441 -21.57 -24.55 0.81
C LYS A 441 -22.23 -24.84 2.15
N VAL A 442 -22.96 -23.88 2.69
CA VAL A 442 -23.53 -23.90 4.04
C VAL A 442 -25.02 -24.18 4.00
N GLY A 443 -25.48 -25.10 4.85
CA GLY A 443 -26.90 -25.41 4.99
C GLY A 443 -27.42 -26.37 3.92
N LYS A 444 -28.70 -26.72 4.04
CA LYS A 444 -29.40 -27.57 3.05
C LYS A 444 -29.60 -26.84 1.72
N ASP A 445 -29.72 -25.52 1.77
CA ASP A 445 -29.89 -24.65 0.61
C ASP A 445 -28.55 -24.43 -0.13
N GLY A 446 -27.41 -24.85 0.44
CA GLY A 446 -26.10 -24.74 -0.20
C GLY A 446 -25.62 -23.30 -0.37
N LEU A 447 -25.85 -22.44 0.63
CA LEU A 447 -25.45 -21.04 0.61
C LEU A 447 -23.94 -20.87 0.47
N VAL A 448 -23.50 -19.94 -0.37
CA VAL A 448 -22.07 -19.71 -0.58
C VAL A 448 -21.47 -18.97 0.62
N GLY A 449 -20.40 -19.52 1.20
CA GLY A 449 -19.63 -18.87 2.27
C GLY A 449 -18.12 -19.04 2.10
N GLU A 450 -17.34 -18.27 2.83
CA GLU A 450 -15.88 -18.29 2.83
C GLU A 450 -15.34 -18.43 4.26
N VAL A 451 -14.31 -19.27 4.42
CA VAL A 451 -13.67 -19.50 5.72
C VAL A 451 -12.70 -18.36 6.02
N ILE A 452 -12.85 -17.73 7.18
CA ILE A 452 -12.08 -16.53 7.57
C ILE A 452 -11.23 -16.70 8.83
N ARG A 453 -11.55 -17.70 9.67
CA ARG A 453 -10.75 -18.05 10.84
C ARG A 453 -10.86 -19.54 11.10
N ILE A 454 -9.76 -20.17 11.51
CA ILE A 454 -9.70 -21.60 11.84
C ILE A 454 -9.16 -21.71 13.27
N ASP A 455 -9.97 -22.29 14.16
CA ASP A 455 -9.69 -22.53 15.57
C ASP A 455 -9.76 -24.03 15.84
N ASN A 456 -8.64 -24.73 15.63
CA ASN A 456 -8.55 -26.19 15.68
C ASN A 456 -9.55 -26.88 14.71
N ASP A 457 -10.55 -27.58 15.25
CA ASP A 457 -11.60 -28.26 14.49
C ASP A 457 -12.80 -27.35 14.15
N LYS A 458 -12.79 -26.10 14.65
CA LYS A 458 -13.85 -25.13 14.37
C LYS A 458 -13.39 -24.14 13.31
N ALA A 459 -14.25 -23.91 12.31
CA ALA A 459 -14.04 -22.91 11.28
C ALA A 459 -15.10 -21.82 11.38
N THR A 460 -14.64 -20.57 11.43
CA THR A 460 -15.51 -19.40 11.30
C THR A 460 -15.66 -19.08 9.81
N ILE A 461 -16.90 -19.11 9.35
CA ILE A 461 -17.31 -18.95 7.96
C ILE A 461 -18.14 -17.67 7.86
N GLN A 462 -17.82 -16.85 6.87
CA GLN A 462 -18.61 -15.70 6.48
C GLN A 462 -19.49 -16.08 5.28
N VAL A 463 -20.79 -15.95 5.42
CA VAL A 463 -21.74 -16.29 4.36
C VAL A 463 -21.99 -15.07 3.46
N TYR A 464 -21.93 -15.28 2.14
CA TYR A 464 -22.17 -14.27 1.11
C TYR A 464 -23.65 -14.02 0.83
N GLU A 465 -24.52 -14.82 1.44
CA GLU A 465 -25.97 -14.80 1.34
C GLU A 465 -26.63 -14.55 2.71
N GLU A 466 -27.94 -14.38 2.72
CA GLU A 466 -28.70 -14.23 3.96
C GLU A 466 -28.80 -15.57 4.71
N THR A 467 -28.40 -15.58 5.99
CA THR A 467 -28.36 -16.78 6.85
C THR A 467 -29.69 -17.08 7.55
N ALA A 468 -30.75 -16.33 7.26
CA ALA A 468 -32.06 -16.52 7.88
C ALA A 468 -32.63 -17.91 7.55
N GLY A 469 -32.91 -18.72 8.57
CA GLY A 469 -33.42 -20.09 8.39
C GLY A 469 -32.36 -21.19 8.40
N VAL A 470 -31.07 -20.83 8.48
CA VAL A 470 -30.00 -21.79 8.78
C VAL A 470 -30.05 -22.18 10.25
N THR A 471 -29.95 -23.49 10.54
CA THR A 471 -30.08 -24.05 11.89
C THR A 471 -28.81 -24.76 12.36
N VAL A 472 -28.64 -24.87 13.68
CA VAL A 472 -27.53 -25.64 14.27
C VAL A 472 -27.68 -27.12 13.89
N GLY A 473 -26.58 -27.73 13.45
CA GLY A 473 -26.54 -29.11 12.94
C GLY A 473 -26.75 -29.24 11.43
N ASP A 474 -27.06 -28.16 10.71
CA ASP A 474 -27.07 -28.21 9.25
C ASP A 474 -25.66 -28.49 8.69
N PRO A 475 -25.55 -29.18 7.54
CA PRO A 475 -24.26 -29.58 6.98
C PRO A 475 -23.51 -28.41 6.35
N VAL A 476 -22.18 -28.48 6.38
CA VAL A 476 -21.28 -27.57 5.66
C VAL A 476 -20.37 -28.39 4.75
N TYR A 477 -20.43 -28.15 3.44
CA TYR A 477 -19.62 -28.85 2.46
C TYR A 477 -18.41 -28.02 2.03
N ARG A 478 -17.23 -28.63 2.09
CA ARG A 478 -15.97 -28.05 1.66
C ARG A 478 -15.80 -28.13 0.15
N THR A 479 -15.30 -27.07 -0.49
CA THR A 479 -15.04 -27.09 -1.95
C THR A 479 -13.57 -27.32 -2.30
N GLY A 480 -12.65 -27.14 -1.34
CA GLY A 480 -11.20 -27.25 -1.53
C GLY A 480 -10.58 -26.13 -2.36
N LYS A 481 -11.35 -25.11 -2.74
CA LYS A 481 -10.91 -24.00 -3.59
C LYS A 481 -11.28 -22.66 -2.97
N PRO A 482 -10.46 -21.61 -3.16
CA PRO A 482 -10.83 -20.25 -2.78
C PRO A 482 -11.91 -19.68 -3.71
N LEU A 483 -12.53 -18.57 -3.31
CA LEU A 483 -13.44 -17.82 -4.19
C LEU A 483 -12.73 -17.50 -5.51
N SER A 484 -13.27 -18.07 -6.59
CA SER A 484 -12.70 -18.01 -7.93
C SER A 484 -13.77 -17.58 -8.92
N VAL A 485 -13.35 -16.86 -9.95
CA VAL A 485 -14.22 -16.38 -11.02
C VAL A 485 -13.92 -17.14 -12.31
N GLU A 486 -14.98 -17.39 -13.09
CA GLU A 486 -14.88 -17.95 -14.43
C GLU A 486 -14.51 -16.83 -15.42
N LEU A 487 -13.43 -17.03 -16.16
CA LEU A 487 -12.92 -16.09 -17.15
C LEU A 487 -12.94 -16.74 -18.54
N GLY A 488 -13.60 -16.10 -19.50
CA GLY A 488 -13.73 -16.62 -20.85
C GLY A 488 -14.71 -15.80 -21.72
N PRO A 489 -15.05 -16.29 -22.92
CA PRO A 489 -16.02 -15.64 -23.79
C PRO A 489 -17.44 -15.71 -23.18
N GLY A 490 -18.18 -14.60 -23.26
CA GLY A 490 -19.49 -14.40 -22.64
C GLY A 490 -19.49 -13.47 -21.41
N LEU A 491 -18.33 -12.90 -21.06
CA LEU A 491 -18.21 -11.91 -19.98
C LEU A 491 -18.71 -10.52 -20.41
N MET A 492 -18.62 -10.19 -21.70
CA MET A 492 -19.11 -8.91 -22.22
C MET A 492 -20.63 -8.91 -22.32
N GLU A 493 -21.25 -7.73 -22.21
CA GLU A 493 -22.72 -7.52 -22.22
C GLU A 493 -23.45 -8.10 -20.99
N THR A 494 -22.79 -8.96 -20.23
CA THR A 494 -23.36 -9.65 -19.07
C THR A 494 -23.28 -8.81 -17.80
N ILE A 495 -24.33 -8.92 -16.98
CA ILE A 495 -24.45 -8.27 -15.67
C ILE A 495 -24.36 -9.33 -14.58
N TYR A 496 -23.39 -9.16 -13.69
CA TYR A 496 -23.06 -10.06 -12.61
C TYR A 496 -23.45 -9.50 -11.24
N ASP A 497 -23.69 -10.37 -10.26
CA ASP A 497 -23.69 -9.99 -8.84
C ASP A 497 -22.27 -10.03 -8.25
N GLY A 498 -22.13 -9.77 -6.94
CA GLY A 498 -20.83 -9.72 -6.26
C GLY A 498 -20.02 -11.03 -6.27
N ILE A 499 -20.66 -12.18 -6.50
CA ILE A 499 -20.03 -13.51 -6.60
C ILE A 499 -20.08 -14.07 -8.02
N GLN A 500 -20.24 -13.20 -9.02
CA GLN A 500 -20.20 -13.51 -10.44
C GLN A 500 -21.35 -14.38 -10.98
N ARG A 501 -22.55 -14.31 -10.39
CA ARG A 501 -23.75 -14.96 -10.95
C ARG A 501 -24.49 -14.00 -11.89
N PRO A 502 -24.94 -14.44 -13.09
CA PRO A 502 -25.60 -13.57 -14.04
C PRO A 502 -27.03 -13.23 -13.59
N LEU A 503 -27.34 -11.94 -13.43
CA LEU A 503 -28.65 -11.50 -12.93
C LEU A 503 -29.79 -11.89 -13.88
N LYS A 504 -29.55 -11.81 -15.20
CA LYS A 504 -30.52 -12.24 -16.21
C LYS A 504 -30.79 -13.75 -16.13
N GLY A 505 -29.73 -14.55 -15.99
CA GLY A 505 -29.85 -16.00 -15.82
C GLY A 505 -30.61 -16.40 -14.55
N ILE A 506 -30.37 -15.70 -13.43
CA ILE A 506 -31.12 -15.88 -12.19
C ILE A 506 -32.60 -15.55 -12.39
N SER A 507 -32.91 -14.42 -13.05
CA SER A 507 -34.29 -14.02 -13.35
C SER A 507 -35.01 -15.05 -14.20
N ASP A 508 -34.35 -15.57 -15.23
CA ASP A 508 -34.93 -16.53 -16.17
C ASP A 508 -35.19 -17.90 -15.51
N VAL A 509 -34.26 -18.38 -14.66
CA VAL A 509 -34.42 -19.66 -13.95
C VAL A 509 -35.44 -19.57 -12.81
N SER A 510 -35.43 -18.47 -12.04
CA SER A 510 -36.33 -18.31 -10.90
C SER A 510 -37.73 -17.84 -11.27
N ASN A 511 -37.90 -17.25 -12.47
CA ASN A 511 -39.13 -16.60 -12.93
C ASN A 511 -39.73 -15.65 -11.87
N SER A 512 -38.85 -14.91 -11.19
CA SER A 512 -39.16 -14.03 -10.07
C SER A 512 -38.35 -12.75 -10.18
N ILE A 513 -38.86 -11.66 -9.59
CA ILE A 513 -38.13 -10.39 -9.45
C ILE A 513 -37.14 -10.40 -8.27
N TYR A 514 -37.20 -11.44 -7.41
CA TYR A 514 -36.33 -11.61 -6.25
C TYR A 514 -35.29 -12.68 -6.53
N ILE A 515 -34.06 -12.45 -6.05
CA ILE A 515 -32.97 -13.43 -6.10
C ILE A 515 -33.23 -14.50 -5.01
N PRO A 516 -33.49 -15.78 -5.38
CA PRO A 516 -33.65 -16.84 -4.41
C PRO A 516 -32.34 -17.14 -3.69
N ARG A 517 -32.44 -17.60 -2.44
CA ARG A 517 -31.26 -18.04 -1.65
C ARG A 517 -30.78 -19.40 -2.12
N GLY A 518 -29.47 -19.61 -2.13
CA GLY A 518 -28.85 -20.88 -2.53
C GLY A 518 -28.96 -21.17 -4.03
N ILE A 519 -29.32 -20.16 -4.84
CA ILE A 519 -29.37 -20.35 -6.30
C ILE A 519 -27.96 -20.46 -6.87
N ASP A 520 -27.69 -21.56 -7.54
CA ASP A 520 -26.43 -21.88 -8.19
C ASP A 520 -26.63 -21.85 -9.71
N VAL A 521 -26.17 -20.76 -10.35
CA VAL A 521 -26.24 -20.55 -11.80
C VAL A 521 -24.81 -20.34 -12.31
N PRO A 522 -24.39 -21.03 -13.38
CA PRO A 522 -23.07 -20.83 -13.97
C PRO A 522 -22.82 -19.37 -14.37
N ALA A 523 -21.60 -18.88 -14.19
CA ALA A 523 -21.23 -17.51 -14.53
C ALA A 523 -21.26 -17.28 -16.05
N LEU A 524 -20.80 -18.26 -16.83
CA LEU A 524 -20.84 -18.24 -18.29
C LEU A 524 -21.91 -19.20 -18.83
N ASP A 525 -22.57 -18.80 -19.92
CA ASP A 525 -23.59 -19.63 -20.57
C ASP A 525 -22.95 -20.88 -21.20
N ARG A 526 -23.34 -22.06 -20.70
CA ARG A 526 -22.86 -23.36 -21.15
C ARG A 526 -23.52 -23.87 -22.43
N GLN A 527 -24.63 -23.25 -22.85
CA GLN A 527 -25.38 -23.65 -24.04
C GLN A 527 -24.99 -22.84 -25.27
N ARG A 528 -24.55 -21.59 -25.08
CA ARG A 528 -24.10 -20.72 -26.17
C ARG A 528 -22.84 -21.27 -26.83
N LYS A 529 -22.86 -21.34 -28.16
CA LYS A 529 -21.72 -21.73 -28.98
C LYS A 529 -20.98 -20.51 -29.51
N TRP A 530 -19.67 -20.63 -29.57
CA TRP A 530 -18.74 -19.59 -29.98
C TRP A 530 -17.86 -20.10 -31.12
N ASP A 531 -17.63 -19.23 -32.10
CA ASP A 531 -16.80 -19.55 -33.26
C ASP A 531 -15.32 -19.38 -32.90
N PHE A 532 -14.66 -20.50 -32.65
CA PHE A 532 -13.27 -20.59 -32.27
C PHE A 532 -12.36 -20.67 -33.50
N LYS A 533 -11.29 -19.89 -33.46
CA LYS A 533 -10.20 -19.92 -34.42
C LYS A 533 -8.91 -20.27 -33.67
N PRO A 534 -8.32 -21.45 -33.90
CA PRO A 534 -7.04 -21.79 -33.29
C PRO A 534 -5.94 -20.84 -33.79
N ALA A 535 -4.98 -20.53 -32.93
CA ALA A 535 -3.77 -19.79 -33.31
C ALA A 535 -2.81 -20.69 -34.10
N ASP A 536 -1.74 -20.12 -34.66
CA ASP A 536 -0.74 -20.82 -35.49
C ASP A 536 0.17 -21.77 -34.68
N TYR A 537 -0.42 -22.71 -33.94
CA TYR A 537 0.26 -23.79 -33.20
C TYR A 537 0.05 -25.13 -33.89
N LYS A 538 1.07 -25.97 -33.86
CA LYS A 538 1.04 -27.36 -34.32
C LYS A 538 1.11 -28.32 -33.15
N VAL A 539 0.60 -29.53 -33.36
CA VAL A 539 0.81 -30.64 -32.42
C VAL A 539 2.31 -30.91 -32.30
N GLY A 540 2.83 -30.90 -31.08
CA GLY A 540 4.26 -30.99 -30.78
C GLY A 540 4.93 -29.66 -30.42
N ASP A 541 4.25 -28.51 -30.59
CA ASP A 541 4.80 -27.23 -30.18
C ASP A 541 4.74 -27.06 -28.66
N HIS A 542 5.71 -26.33 -28.11
CA HIS A 542 5.74 -25.97 -26.70
C HIS A 542 4.87 -24.75 -26.43
N ILE A 543 4.08 -24.82 -25.37
CA ILE A 543 3.20 -23.75 -24.92
C ILE A 543 3.39 -23.52 -23.42
N THR A 544 3.36 -22.26 -23.00
CA THR A 544 3.44 -21.85 -21.60
C THR A 544 2.20 -21.05 -21.20
N GLY A 545 2.05 -20.83 -19.89
CA GLY A 545 0.94 -20.05 -19.34
C GLY A 545 0.88 -18.68 -20.00
N GLY A 546 -0.32 -18.14 -20.16
CA GLY A 546 -0.58 -16.85 -20.81
C GLY A 546 -0.51 -16.85 -22.34
N ASP A 547 0.03 -17.88 -22.98
CA ASP A 547 0.07 -17.99 -24.44
C ASP A 547 -1.36 -17.99 -25.03
N VAL A 548 -1.52 -17.28 -26.16
CA VAL A 548 -2.80 -17.22 -26.89
C VAL A 548 -2.89 -18.42 -27.83
N PHE A 549 -3.67 -19.45 -27.47
CA PHE A 549 -3.79 -20.65 -28.30
C PHE A 549 -4.98 -20.62 -29.27
N GLY A 550 -5.81 -19.58 -29.18
CA GLY A 550 -6.84 -19.29 -30.17
C GLY A 550 -7.60 -18.02 -29.84
N SER A 551 -8.54 -17.67 -30.70
CA SER A 551 -9.42 -16.54 -30.48
C SER A 551 -10.87 -16.82 -30.86
N VAL A 552 -11.76 -16.05 -30.25
CA VAL A 552 -13.21 -16.15 -30.39
C VAL A 552 -13.75 -14.79 -30.80
N TRP A 553 -14.71 -14.80 -31.71
CA TRP A 553 -15.51 -13.61 -31.99
C TRP A 553 -16.60 -13.49 -30.92
N GLU A 554 -16.49 -12.51 -30.02
CA GLU A 554 -17.50 -12.28 -28.99
C GLU A 554 -18.56 -11.29 -29.48
N ASN A 555 -18.14 -10.06 -29.82
CA ASN A 555 -19.02 -8.95 -30.16
C ASN A 555 -18.46 -8.12 -31.35
N SER A 556 -19.24 -7.16 -31.85
CA SER A 556 -18.80 -6.22 -32.89
C SER A 556 -17.62 -5.33 -32.47
N LEU A 557 -17.59 -4.91 -31.20
CA LEU A 557 -16.49 -4.11 -30.62
C LEU A 557 -15.30 -4.96 -30.18
N LEU A 558 -15.55 -6.18 -29.67
CA LEU A 558 -14.51 -7.13 -29.30
C LEU A 558 -14.52 -8.31 -30.27
N SER A 559 -13.91 -8.09 -31.43
CA SER A 559 -13.86 -9.05 -32.53
C SER A 559 -12.85 -10.18 -32.31
N ASP A 560 -11.85 -9.96 -31.46
CA ASP A 560 -10.77 -10.90 -31.16
C ASP A 560 -10.66 -11.07 -29.63
N HIS A 561 -11.52 -11.91 -29.06
CA HIS A 561 -11.38 -12.36 -27.67
C HIS A 561 -10.31 -13.45 -27.65
N LYS A 562 -9.14 -13.13 -27.11
CA LYS A 562 -7.99 -14.05 -27.10
C LYS A 562 -8.15 -15.05 -25.97
N ILE A 563 -8.10 -16.34 -26.31
CA ILE A 563 -8.18 -17.43 -25.34
C ILE A 563 -6.77 -17.76 -24.85
N LEU A 564 -6.56 -17.58 -23.55
CA LEU A 564 -5.25 -17.67 -22.91
C LEU A 564 -5.10 -19.01 -22.19
N LEU A 565 -3.92 -19.61 -22.27
CA LEU A 565 -3.60 -20.76 -21.42
C LEU A 565 -3.50 -20.30 -19.95
N PRO A 566 -4.05 -21.04 -18.97
CA PRO A 566 -3.94 -20.67 -17.56
C PRO A 566 -2.47 -20.44 -17.13
N PRO A 567 -2.16 -19.40 -16.34
CA PRO A 567 -0.77 -18.99 -16.08
C PRO A 567 0.15 -20.06 -15.46
N ARG A 568 -0.41 -21.05 -14.76
CA ARG A 568 0.36 -22.14 -14.11
C ARG A 568 0.56 -23.36 -15.02
N ALA A 569 -0.07 -23.39 -16.19
CA ALA A 569 0.04 -24.48 -17.14
C ALA A 569 1.24 -24.29 -18.06
N ARG A 570 1.92 -25.38 -18.41
CA ARG A 570 3.00 -25.42 -19.42
C ARG A 570 3.10 -26.83 -19.97
N GLY A 571 3.62 -26.99 -21.17
CA GLY A 571 3.93 -28.30 -21.73
C GLY A 571 3.94 -28.31 -23.24
N THR A 572 3.75 -29.50 -23.82
CA THR A 572 3.75 -29.72 -25.27
C THR A 572 2.35 -30.07 -25.74
N ILE A 573 1.89 -29.45 -26.82
CA ILE A 573 0.53 -29.65 -27.35
C ILE A 573 0.41 -31.07 -27.93
N THR A 574 -0.53 -31.87 -27.43
CA THR A 574 -0.83 -33.20 -27.97
C THR A 574 -2.08 -33.20 -28.85
N ARG A 575 -3.04 -32.32 -28.57
CA ARG A 575 -4.28 -32.15 -29.33
C ARG A 575 -4.71 -30.68 -29.29
N ILE A 576 -5.07 -30.13 -30.44
CA ILE A 576 -5.73 -28.82 -30.56
C ILE A 576 -6.98 -28.98 -31.43
N ALA A 577 -8.09 -28.38 -31.02
CA ALA A 577 -9.33 -28.40 -31.78
C ALA A 577 -9.22 -27.58 -33.08
N GLU A 578 -9.89 -28.03 -34.14
CA GLU A 578 -9.97 -27.30 -35.41
C GLU A 578 -10.86 -26.06 -35.29
N ALA A 579 -10.83 -25.18 -36.30
CA ALA A 579 -11.74 -24.04 -36.34
C ALA A 579 -13.20 -24.52 -36.42
N GLY A 580 -14.05 -24.03 -35.52
CA GLY A 580 -15.41 -24.53 -35.40
C GLY A 580 -16.22 -23.84 -34.31
N SER A 581 -17.46 -24.27 -34.13
CA SER A 581 -18.38 -23.71 -33.14
C SER A 581 -18.47 -24.63 -31.92
N TYR A 582 -17.96 -24.16 -30.78
CA TYR A 582 -17.84 -24.94 -29.54
C TYR A 582 -18.49 -24.19 -28.38
N THR A 583 -18.91 -24.92 -27.34
CA THR A 583 -19.33 -24.29 -26.07
C THR A 583 -18.12 -23.94 -25.19
N VAL A 584 -18.34 -23.10 -24.18
CA VAL A 584 -17.25 -22.63 -23.28
C VAL A 584 -16.59 -23.76 -22.46
N ASP A 585 -17.28 -24.88 -22.21
CA ASP A 585 -16.78 -25.99 -21.39
C ASP A 585 -16.12 -27.11 -22.21
N GLU A 586 -16.36 -27.16 -23.52
CA GLU A 586 -15.74 -28.14 -24.41
C GLU A 586 -14.21 -28.04 -24.37
N LYS A 587 -13.55 -29.20 -24.28
CA LYS A 587 -12.08 -29.32 -24.14
C LYS A 587 -11.41 -29.15 -25.50
N ILE A 588 -10.85 -27.96 -25.73
CA ILE A 588 -10.28 -27.54 -27.01
C ILE A 588 -8.77 -27.75 -27.12
N LEU A 589 -8.06 -27.89 -25.99
CA LEU A 589 -6.60 -28.08 -25.98
C LEU A 589 -6.20 -29.19 -25.00
N GLU A 590 -5.32 -30.08 -25.42
CA GLU A 590 -4.65 -31.08 -24.58
C GLU A 590 -3.14 -30.80 -24.58
N VAL A 591 -2.55 -30.71 -23.39
CA VAL A 591 -1.12 -30.43 -23.19
C VAL A 591 -0.52 -31.52 -22.31
N GLU A 592 0.66 -32.00 -22.68
CA GLU A 592 1.44 -32.97 -21.90
C GLU A 592 2.65 -32.32 -21.26
N PHE A 593 2.81 -32.53 -19.96
CA PHE A 593 3.97 -32.08 -19.17
C PHE A 593 4.38 -33.19 -18.19
N GLU A 594 5.66 -33.57 -18.20
CA GLU A 594 6.22 -34.62 -17.33
C GLU A 594 5.41 -35.95 -17.34
N GLY A 595 4.85 -36.33 -18.49
CA GLY A 595 4.05 -37.54 -18.67
C GLY A 595 2.61 -37.45 -18.15
N LYS A 596 2.17 -36.29 -17.65
CA LYS A 596 0.78 -36.02 -17.27
C LYS A 596 0.08 -35.19 -18.35
N LYS A 597 -1.02 -35.71 -18.89
CA LYS A 597 -1.89 -35.01 -19.83
C LYS A 597 -2.93 -34.17 -19.10
N SER A 598 -3.06 -32.91 -19.47
CA SER A 598 -4.04 -31.96 -18.93
C SER A 598 -4.87 -31.37 -20.07
N GLU A 599 -6.18 -31.30 -19.87
CA GLU A 599 -7.12 -30.74 -20.85
C GLU A 599 -7.61 -29.36 -20.42
N TYR A 600 -7.74 -28.45 -21.39
CA TYR A 600 -8.16 -27.06 -21.20
C TYR A 600 -9.34 -26.73 -22.12
N SER A 601 -10.30 -25.96 -21.59
CA SER A 601 -11.44 -25.40 -22.31
C SER A 601 -11.21 -23.91 -22.61
N MET A 602 -12.20 -23.23 -23.21
CA MET A 602 -12.12 -21.77 -23.45
C MET A 602 -12.20 -20.95 -22.17
N MET A 603 -12.82 -21.51 -21.13
CA MET A 603 -12.92 -20.87 -19.83
C MET A 603 -11.80 -21.33 -18.89
N GLN A 604 -11.40 -20.43 -17.99
CA GLN A 604 -10.48 -20.71 -16.90
C GLN A 604 -11.04 -20.17 -15.59
N GLU A 605 -10.75 -20.87 -14.48
CA GLU A 605 -11.05 -20.38 -13.14
C GLU A 605 -9.84 -19.66 -12.57
N TRP A 606 -10.03 -18.49 -11.97
CA TRP A 606 -8.95 -17.76 -11.28
C TRP A 606 -9.38 -17.23 -9.91
N PRO A 607 -8.57 -17.39 -8.85
CA PRO A 607 -8.89 -16.85 -7.52
C PRO A 607 -8.93 -15.32 -7.50
N VAL A 608 -10.00 -14.73 -6.96
CA VAL A 608 -10.20 -13.26 -7.02
C VAL A 608 -9.22 -12.46 -6.14
N ARG A 609 -8.72 -13.09 -5.07
CA ARG A 609 -7.79 -12.48 -4.11
C ARG A 609 -6.34 -12.53 -4.58
N VAL A 610 -6.03 -13.28 -5.64
CA VAL A 610 -4.66 -13.41 -6.18
C VAL A 610 -4.57 -12.57 -7.46
N PRO A 611 -3.65 -11.58 -7.53
CA PRO A 611 -3.45 -10.82 -8.76
C PRO A 611 -2.96 -11.74 -9.88
N ARG A 612 -3.42 -11.49 -11.10
CA ARG A 612 -2.97 -12.26 -12.27
C ARG A 612 -1.51 -11.94 -12.59
N PRO A 613 -0.65 -12.95 -12.80
CA PRO A 613 0.78 -12.75 -13.03
C PRO A 613 1.04 -12.06 -14.36
N VAL A 614 2.06 -11.22 -14.40
CA VAL A 614 2.50 -10.43 -15.56
C VAL A 614 3.99 -10.64 -15.77
N ASN A 615 4.51 -10.31 -16.95
CA ASN A 615 5.94 -10.42 -17.23
C ASN A 615 6.69 -9.25 -16.58
N ASP A 616 6.36 -8.02 -16.96
CA ASP A 616 7.01 -6.80 -16.48
C ASP A 616 5.98 -5.69 -16.23
N LYS A 617 6.18 -4.86 -15.20
CA LYS A 617 5.44 -3.60 -15.00
C LYS A 617 6.16 -2.47 -15.76
N LEU A 618 5.41 -1.69 -16.54
CA LEU A 618 5.93 -0.59 -17.36
C LEU A 618 5.51 0.76 -16.78
N GLY A 619 6.34 1.78 -17.01
CA GLY A 619 5.91 3.17 -16.80
C GLY A 619 4.82 3.57 -17.81
N SER A 620 3.78 4.27 -17.35
CA SER A 620 2.71 4.76 -18.22
C SER A 620 3.08 6.11 -18.86
N ASP A 621 3.16 6.14 -20.19
CA ASP A 621 3.44 7.33 -21.01
C ASP A 621 2.22 7.80 -21.83
N SER A 622 1.19 6.97 -22.00
CA SER A 622 -0.05 7.31 -22.71
C SER A 622 -1.08 7.99 -21.79
N PRO A 623 -1.70 9.11 -22.19
CA PRO A 623 -2.75 9.77 -21.42
C PRO A 623 -4.05 8.97 -21.39
N PHE A 624 -4.72 9.00 -20.24
CA PHE A 624 -6.08 8.51 -20.09
C PHE A 624 -7.04 9.67 -20.39
N ILE A 625 -7.61 9.64 -21.59
CA ILE A 625 -8.49 10.70 -22.10
C ILE A 625 -9.89 10.39 -21.59
N VAL A 626 -10.49 11.30 -20.85
CA VAL A 626 -11.86 11.17 -20.32
C VAL A 626 -12.86 11.93 -21.18
N GLY A 627 -12.41 12.97 -21.89
CA GLY A 627 -13.25 13.87 -22.67
C GLY A 627 -13.74 15.09 -21.90
N GLN A 628 -13.31 15.27 -20.65
CA GLN A 628 -13.65 16.41 -19.82
C GLN A 628 -12.45 17.36 -19.75
N ARG A 629 -12.63 18.62 -20.14
CA ARG A 629 -11.56 19.63 -20.25
C ARG A 629 -10.75 19.80 -18.97
N VAL A 630 -11.44 19.91 -17.83
CA VAL A 630 -10.76 20.07 -16.53
C VAL A 630 -9.92 18.84 -16.13
N LEU A 631 -10.42 17.63 -16.43
CA LEU A 631 -9.76 16.39 -16.06
C LEU A 631 -8.57 16.12 -16.99
N ASP A 632 -8.75 16.30 -18.30
CA ASP A 632 -7.70 16.03 -19.28
C ASP A 632 -6.62 17.12 -19.33
N ALA A 633 -6.96 18.37 -19.01
CA ALA A 633 -5.99 19.48 -19.02
C ALA A 633 -5.28 19.70 -17.67
N LEU A 634 -6.04 19.97 -16.59
CA LEU A 634 -5.45 20.40 -15.33
C LEU A 634 -4.95 19.22 -14.49
N PHE A 635 -5.70 18.12 -14.47
CA PHE A 635 -5.44 16.95 -13.61
C PHE A 635 -5.41 15.64 -14.41
N PRO A 636 -4.55 15.54 -15.45
CA PRO A 636 -4.57 14.41 -16.36
C PRO A 636 -4.22 13.10 -15.63
N SER A 637 -4.82 12.02 -16.09
CA SER A 637 -4.44 10.66 -15.71
C SER A 637 -3.76 9.95 -16.88
N VAL A 638 -3.24 8.76 -16.63
CA VAL A 638 -2.54 7.91 -17.60
C VAL A 638 -3.22 6.56 -17.73
N GLN A 639 -3.09 5.91 -18.89
CA GLN A 639 -3.54 4.53 -19.06
C GLN A 639 -2.70 3.62 -18.16
N GLY A 640 -3.37 2.90 -17.25
CA GLY A 640 -2.72 2.16 -16.16
C GLY A 640 -2.64 2.95 -14.85
N GLY A 641 -3.13 4.18 -14.81
CA GLY A 641 -3.07 5.04 -13.64
C GLY A 641 -4.17 4.74 -12.61
N THR A 642 -3.94 5.22 -11.39
CA THR A 642 -4.89 5.19 -10.28
C THR A 642 -5.49 6.57 -10.04
N VAL A 643 -6.81 6.66 -10.03
CA VAL A 643 -7.57 7.90 -9.83
C VAL A 643 -8.53 7.75 -8.67
N CYS A 644 -8.59 8.76 -7.81
CA CYS A 644 -9.62 8.89 -6.77
C CYS A 644 -10.53 10.09 -7.05
N ILE A 645 -11.84 9.84 -6.98
CA ILE A 645 -12.88 10.86 -7.09
C ILE A 645 -13.60 10.94 -5.74
N PRO A 646 -13.13 11.74 -4.77
CA PRO A 646 -13.92 11.96 -3.57
C PRO A 646 -15.01 12.98 -3.85
N GLY A 647 -16.11 12.87 -3.11
CA GLY A 647 -17.10 13.94 -3.07
C GLY A 647 -18.30 13.56 -2.23
N ALA A 648 -19.02 14.58 -1.74
CA ALA A 648 -20.30 14.34 -1.09
C ALA A 648 -21.32 13.73 -2.07
N PHE A 649 -22.41 13.19 -1.54
CA PHE A 649 -23.53 12.71 -2.36
C PHE A 649 -24.10 13.85 -3.21
N GLY A 650 -24.42 13.55 -4.48
CA GLY A 650 -25.00 14.52 -5.41
C GLY A 650 -24.01 15.53 -6.03
N CYS A 651 -22.70 15.37 -5.84
CA CYS A 651 -21.71 16.28 -6.46
C CYS A 651 -21.38 15.93 -7.93
N GLY A 652 -21.92 14.81 -8.46
CA GLY A 652 -21.69 14.39 -9.85
C GLY A 652 -20.68 13.25 -10.04
N LYS A 653 -20.38 12.46 -9.00
CA LYS A 653 -19.48 11.29 -9.09
C LYS A 653 -19.89 10.30 -10.19
N THR A 654 -21.13 9.82 -10.14
CA THR A 654 -21.68 8.86 -11.10
C THR A 654 -21.72 9.43 -12.52
N VAL A 655 -21.96 10.74 -12.67
CA VAL A 655 -21.93 11.42 -13.98
C VAL A 655 -20.52 11.38 -14.57
N ILE A 656 -19.48 11.61 -13.75
CA ILE A 656 -18.08 11.47 -14.19
C ILE A 656 -17.77 10.01 -14.52
N SER A 657 -18.15 9.05 -13.67
CA SER A 657 -17.95 7.61 -13.94
C SER A 657 -18.62 7.16 -15.25
N GLN A 658 -19.83 7.65 -15.52
CA GLN A 658 -20.56 7.39 -16.76
C GLN A 658 -19.86 8.05 -17.96
N SER A 659 -19.36 9.28 -17.81
CA SER A 659 -18.60 9.98 -18.85
C SER A 659 -17.30 9.23 -19.20
N VAL A 660 -16.57 8.75 -18.18
CA VAL A 660 -15.40 7.89 -18.37
C VAL A 660 -15.80 6.60 -19.10
N SER A 661 -16.93 5.98 -18.76
CA SER A 661 -17.41 4.76 -19.44
C SER A 661 -17.72 4.99 -20.93
N LYS A 662 -18.24 6.17 -21.27
CA LYS A 662 -18.64 6.56 -22.63
C LYS A 662 -17.45 6.94 -23.49
N PHE A 663 -16.63 7.84 -22.99
CA PHE A 663 -15.69 8.61 -23.81
C PHE A 663 -14.23 8.26 -23.57
N SER A 664 -13.95 7.35 -22.64
CA SER A 664 -12.57 6.94 -22.43
C SER A 664 -11.98 6.27 -23.66
N ASN A 665 -10.68 6.50 -23.86
CA ASN A 665 -9.85 5.82 -24.84
C ASN A 665 -9.48 4.38 -24.44
N SER A 666 -10.26 3.75 -23.56
CA SER A 666 -10.10 2.35 -23.18
C SER A 666 -10.89 1.42 -24.10
N ASP A 667 -10.32 0.25 -24.37
CA ASP A 667 -10.96 -0.79 -25.16
C ASP A 667 -12.17 -1.37 -24.41
N ILE A 668 -12.01 -1.59 -23.10
CA ILE A 668 -12.94 -2.34 -22.25
C ILE A 668 -13.21 -1.59 -20.96
N ILE A 669 -14.46 -1.62 -20.53
CA ILE A 669 -14.92 -1.00 -19.29
C ILE A 669 -15.41 -2.07 -18.32
N VAL A 670 -14.92 -2.03 -17.08
CA VAL A 670 -15.43 -2.87 -15.99
C VAL A 670 -16.02 -1.95 -14.93
N TYR A 671 -17.34 -1.97 -14.77
CA TYR A 671 -18.02 -1.13 -13.79
C TYR A 671 -18.47 -1.98 -12.61
N VAL A 672 -18.01 -1.63 -11.41
CA VAL A 672 -18.38 -2.28 -10.16
C VAL A 672 -19.20 -1.32 -9.31
N GLY A 673 -20.48 -1.62 -9.18
CA GLY A 673 -21.40 -1.00 -8.23
C GLY A 673 -21.29 -1.69 -6.87
N CYS A 674 -20.58 -1.11 -5.92
CA CYS A 674 -20.41 -1.63 -4.57
C CYS A 674 -21.24 -0.84 -3.56
N GLY A 675 -22.36 -1.43 -3.11
CA GLY A 675 -23.19 -0.87 -2.04
C GLY A 675 -24.02 0.36 -2.46
N GLU A 676 -24.22 0.55 -3.76
CA GLU A 676 -25.00 1.65 -4.32
C GLU A 676 -26.51 1.42 -4.18
N ARG A 677 -27.30 2.49 -4.32
CA ARG A 677 -28.75 2.36 -4.24
C ARG A 677 -29.27 1.59 -5.46
N GLY A 678 -30.30 0.79 -5.25
CA GLY A 678 -30.92 0.01 -6.34
C GLY A 678 -31.40 0.89 -7.50
N ASN A 679 -31.87 2.11 -7.23
CA ASN A 679 -32.30 3.04 -8.28
C ASN A 679 -31.13 3.58 -9.11
N GLU A 680 -29.98 3.88 -8.49
CA GLU A 680 -28.78 4.36 -9.20
C GLU A 680 -28.24 3.25 -10.12
N MET A 681 -28.23 2.01 -9.63
CA MET A 681 -27.89 0.86 -10.47
C MET A 681 -28.91 0.60 -11.58
N ALA A 682 -30.21 0.78 -11.32
CA ALA A 682 -31.24 0.62 -12.35
C ALA A 682 -31.13 1.67 -13.45
N GLU A 683 -30.83 2.93 -13.10
CA GLU A 683 -30.58 4.02 -14.05
C GLU A 683 -29.38 3.69 -14.95
N VAL A 684 -28.26 3.24 -14.36
CA VAL A 684 -27.09 2.76 -15.09
C VAL A 684 -27.46 1.64 -16.07
N LEU A 685 -28.27 0.67 -15.63
CA LEU A 685 -28.70 -0.46 -16.45
C LEU A 685 -29.67 -0.08 -17.59
N MET A 686 -30.45 0.98 -17.42
CA MET A 686 -31.35 1.49 -18.47
C MET A 686 -30.59 2.36 -19.48
N ASP A 687 -29.70 3.22 -19.00
CA ASP A 687 -28.97 4.16 -19.85
C ASP A 687 -27.90 3.47 -20.71
N PHE A 688 -27.13 2.54 -20.15
CA PHE A 688 -25.97 1.96 -20.84
C PHE A 688 -26.31 1.28 -22.18
N PRO A 689 -27.43 0.54 -22.32
CA PRO A 689 -27.85 0.01 -23.61
C PRO A 689 -28.22 1.07 -24.67
N GLU A 690 -28.75 2.23 -24.26
CA GLU A 690 -29.17 3.30 -25.17
C GLU A 690 -27.97 4.13 -25.68
N LEU A 691 -26.88 4.14 -24.92
CA LEU A 691 -25.68 4.89 -25.23
C LEU A 691 -24.88 4.20 -26.33
N THR A 692 -24.59 4.96 -27.39
CA THR A 692 -23.83 4.48 -28.55
C THR A 692 -22.53 5.25 -28.71
N ILE A 693 -21.50 4.56 -29.19
CA ILE A 693 -20.23 5.14 -29.61
C ILE A 693 -20.04 4.91 -31.11
N ASP A 694 -19.39 5.86 -31.77
CA ASP A 694 -18.98 5.68 -33.16
C ASP A 694 -17.61 5.02 -33.20
N VAL A 695 -17.56 3.79 -33.70
CA VAL A 695 -16.31 3.07 -33.95
C VAL A 695 -16.28 2.68 -35.42
N ASN A 696 -15.34 3.25 -36.17
CA ASN A 696 -15.18 3.03 -37.61
C ASN A 696 -16.42 3.38 -38.45
N GLY A 697 -17.15 4.45 -38.10
CA GLY A 697 -18.34 4.93 -38.81
C GLY A 697 -19.61 4.13 -38.51
N LYS A 698 -19.60 3.28 -37.49
CA LYS A 698 -20.76 2.49 -37.03
C LYS A 698 -21.07 2.83 -35.58
N LYS A 699 -22.34 3.15 -35.33
CA LYS A 699 -22.86 3.33 -33.98
C LYS A 699 -23.09 1.98 -33.33
N GLU A 700 -22.34 1.70 -32.28
CA GLU A 700 -22.42 0.47 -31.50
C GLU A 700 -22.73 0.80 -30.04
N PRO A 701 -23.56 0.01 -29.33
CA PRO A 701 -23.90 0.27 -27.94
C PRO A 701 -22.71 0.00 -27.01
N ILE A 702 -22.54 0.81 -25.97
CA ILE A 702 -21.41 0.69 -25.03
C ILE A 702 -21.42 -0.61 -24.22
N MET A 703 -22.61 -1.22 -24.06
CA MET A 703 -22.77 -2.50 -23.34
C MET A 703 -21.95 -3.62 -23.96
N LYS A 704 -21.67 -3.58 -25.27
CA LYS A 704 -20.87 -4.62 -25.95
C LYS A 704 -19.40 -4.64 -25.55
N ARG A 705 -18.89 -3.57 -24.93
CA ARG A 705 -17.51 -3.48 -24.40
C ARG A 705 -17.46 -3.31 -22.88
N THR A 706 -18.59 -3.47 -22.21
CA THR A 706 -18.72 -3.24 -20.77
C THR A 706 -19.13 -4.52 -20.06
N THR A 707 -18.48 -4.82 -18.93
CA THR A 707 -18.95 -5.80 -17.96
C THR A 707 -19.41 -5.08 -16.70
N LEU A 708 -20.64 -5.36 -16.25
CA LEU A 708 -21.23 -4.73 -15.08
C LEU A 708 -21.28 -5.72 -13.91
N ILE A 709 -20.78 -5.32 -12.75
CA ILE A 709 -20.90 -6.06 -11.49
C ILE A 709 -21.75 -5.21 -10.56
N ALA A 710 -22.99 -5.65 -10.35
CA ALA A 710 -24.00 -4.93 -9.60
C ALA A 710 -24.15 -5.55 -8.21
N ASN A 711 -23.68 -4.85 -7.19
CA ASN A 711 -23.90 -5.21 -5.80
C ASN A 711 -24.60 -4.07 -5.05
N THR A 712 -25.91 -4.19 -4.87
CA THR A 712 -26.73 -3.13 -4.26
C THR A 712 -26.54 -3.05 -2.73
N SER A 713 -26.96 -1.94 -2.13
CA SER A 713 -26.96 -1.78 -0.67
C SER A 713 -27.83 -2.82 0.07
N ASN A 714 -28.81 -3.43 -0.60
CA ASN A 714 -29.65 -4.48 -0.01
C ASN A 714 -29.01 -5.88 -0.09
N MET A 715 -27.95 -6.04 -0.89
CA MET A 715 -27.21 -7.30 -0.95
C MET A 715 -26.28 -7.46 0.27
N PRO A 716 -25.93 -8.70 0.63
CA PRO A 716 -25.12 -9.00 1.81
C PRO A 716 -23.78 -8.27 1.82
N VAL A 717 -23.32 -7.96 3.03
CA VAL A 717 -22.13 -7.15 3.28
C VAL A 717 -20.86 -7.83 2.77
N ALA A 718 -20.78 -9.16 2.90
CA ALA A 718 -19.67 -9.95 2.38
C ALA A 718 -19.57 -9.84 0.84
N ALA A 719 -20.70 -9.82 0.14
CA ALA A 719 -20.72 -9.73 -1.32
C ALA A 719 -20.21 -8.37 -1.83
N ARG A 720 -20.26 -7.31 -1.01
CA ARG A 720 -19.64 -6.01 -1.31
C ARG A 720 -18.13 -6.14 -1.42
N GLU A 721 -17.48 -6.81 -0.46
CA GLU A 721 -16.04 -7.07 -0.53
C GLU A 721 -15.69 -7.92 -1.75
N ALA A 722 -16.43 -9.01 -1.97
CA ALA A 722 -16.19 -9.89 -3.12
C ALA A 722 -16.33 -9.15 -4.46
N SER A 723 -17.31 -8.25 -4.60
CA SER A 723 -17.59 -7.54 -5.86
C SER A 723 -16.39 -6.75 -6.41
N ILE A 724 -15.62 -6.11 -5.52
CA ILE A 724 -14.43 -5.33 -5.89
C ILE A 724 -13.33 -6.27 -6.40
N TYR A 725 -13.08 -7.38 -5.71
CA TYR A 725 -12.08 -8.38 -6.13
C TYR A 725 -12.47 -9.11 -7.42
N THR A 726 -13.75 -9.41 -7.59
CA THR A 726 -14.31 -9.97 -8.84
C THR A 726 -14.05 -9.01 -10.00
N GLY A 727 -14.38 -7.73 -9.84
CA GLY A 727 -14.20 -6.74 -10.91
C GLY A 727 -12.75 -6.50 -11.31
N ILE A 728 -11.84 -6.36 -10.35
CA ILE A 728 -10.42 -6.19 -10.69
C ILE A 728 -9.84 -7.44 -11.37
N THR A 729 -10.30 -8.63 -11.01
CA THR A 729 -9.84 -9.88 -11.64
C THR A 729 -10.33 -9.99 -13.07
N VAL A 730 -11.56 -9.57 -13.35
CA VAL A 730 -12.08 -9.44 -14.72
C VAL A 730 -11.30 -8.40 -15.51
N ALA A 731 -10.97 -7.25 -14.90
CA ALA A 731 -10.17 -6.21 -15.55
C ALA A 731 -8.74 -6.71 -15.89
N GLU A 732 -8.08 -7.40 -14.97
CA GLU A 732 -6.77 -8.02 -15.20
C GLU A 732 -6.81 -9.10 -16.29
N TYR A 733 -7.91 -9.85 -16.40
CA TYR A 733 -8.07 -10.84 -17.46
C TYR A 733 -8.05 -10.20 -18.85
N PHE A 734 -8.78 -9.10 -19.03
CA PHE A 734 -8.78 -8.38 -20.30
C PHE A 734 -7.46 -7.64 -20.57
N ARG A 735 -6.79 -7.15 -19.52
CA ARG A 735 -5.42 -6.61 -19.61
C ARG A 735 -4.44 -7.65 -20.16
N ASP A 736 -4.51 -8.89 -19.69
CA ASP A 736 -3.63 -9.97 -20.15
C ASP A 736 -3.84 -10.34 -21.65
N GLN A 737 -4.99 -9.95 -22.24
CA GLN A 737 -5.23 -10.07 -23.69
C GLN A 737 -4.52 -8.97 -24.50
N GLY A 738 -3.87 -8.01 -23.83
CA GLY A 738 -3.25 -6.83 -24.43
C GLY A 738 -4.24 -5.73 -24.75
N LYS A 739 -5.24 -5.53 -23.87
CA LYS A 739 -6.25 -4.48 -23.99
C LYS A 739 -6.04 -3.41 -22.91
N ASP A 740 -6.46 -2.20 -23.22
CA ASP A 740 -6.52 -1.10 -22.24
C ASP A 740 -7.88 -1.10 -21.55
N VAL A 741 -7.88 -1.38 -20.25
CA VAL A 741 -9.09 -1.56 -19.44
C VAL A 741 -9.23 -0.42 -18.45
N ALA A 742 -10.43 0.15 -18.34
CA ALA A 742 -10.79 1.05 -17.25
C ALA A 742 -11.75 0.35 -16.29
N MET A 743 -11.37 0.31 -15.00
CA MET A 743 -12.20 -0.20 -13.92
C MET A 743 -12.75 0.96 -13.09
N MET A 744 -14.07 1.01 -12.95
CA MET A 744 -14.78 1.97 -12.11
C MET A 744 -15.26 1.27 -10.85
N ALA A 745 -14.86 1.78 -9.69
CA ALA A 745 -15.31 1.27 -8.40
C ALA A 745 -16.20 2.31 -7.71
N ASP A 746 -17.52 2.15 -7.83
CA ASP A 746 -18.53 3.04 -7.24
C ASP A 746 -19.38 2.27 -6.21
N SER A 747 -19.13 2.31 -4.90
CA SER A 747 -18.15 3.16 -4.20
C SER A 747 -17.23 2.37 -3.27
N SER A 748 -15.96 2.80 -3.23
CA SER A 748 -14.94 2.21 -2.37
C SER A 748 -15.17 2.50 -0.88
N SER A 749 -15.90 3.56 -0.54
CA SER A 749 -16.32 3.83 0.84
C SER A 749 -17.29 2.78 1.38
N ARG A 750 -18.24 2.29 0.56
CA ARG A 750 -19.16 1.23 0.98
C ARG A 750 -18.46 -0.10 1.15
N TRP A 751 -17.39 -0.33 0.39
CA TRP A 751 -16.49 -1.46 0.62
C TRP A 751 -15.75 -1.33 1.97
N ALA A 752 -15.19 -0.16 2.28
CA ALA A 752 -14.55 0.07 3.58
C ALA A 752 -15.52 -0.07 4.76
N GLU A 753 -16.76 0.42 4.63
CA GLU A 753 -17.82 0.21 5.62
C GLU A 753 -18.16 -1.28 5.80
N ALA A 754 -18.16 -2.06 4.71
CA ALA A 754 -18.36 -3.49 4.78
C ALA A 754 -17.24 -4.17 5.58
N LEU A 755 -15.97 -3.80 5.34
CA LEU A 755 -14.83 -4.28 6.12
C LEU A 755 -14.96 -3.93 7.60
N ARG A 756 -15.42 -2.72 7.92
CA ARG A 756 -15.72 -2.30 9.30
C ARG A 756 -16.78 -3.18 9.96
N GLU A 757 -17.87 -3.47 9.27
CA GLU A 757 -18.93 -4.33 9.82
C GLU A 757 -18.46 -5.77 10.03
N ILE A 758 -17.68 -6.31 9.09
CA ILE A 758 -17.10 -7.65 9.18
C ILE A 758 -16.14 -7.73 10.38
N SER A 759 -15.21 -6.77 10.48
CA SER A 759 -14.25 -6.66 11.58
C SER A 759 -14.95 -6.57 12.96
N GLY A 760 -15.99 -5.74 13.05
CA GLY A 760 -16.79 -5.59 14.26
C GLY A 760 -17.50 -6.89 14.68
N ARG A 761 -18.00 -7.68 13.71
CA ARG A 761 -18.60 -9.00 14.00
C ARG A 761 -17.58 -10.04 14.42
N LEU A 762 -16.34 -9.93 13.95
CA LEU A 762 -15.24 -10.83 14.33
C LEU A 762 -14.63 -10.50 15.69
N GLY A 763 -15.08 -9.42 16.32
CA GLY A 763 -14.54 -8.94 17.59
C GLY A 763 -13.11 -8.42 17.47
N GLU A 764 -12.71 -8.00 16.28
CA GLU A 764 -11.40 -7.37 16.05
C GLU A 764 -11.39 -5.98 16.68
N MET A 765 -10.20 -5.54 17.12
CA MET A 765 -10.06 -4.20 17.69
C MET A 765 -10.14 -3.16 16.58
N PRO A 766 -11.08 -2.19 16.66
CA PRO A 766 -11.14 -1.10 15.70
C PRO A 766 -9.95 -0.15 15.88
N ALA A 767 -9.52 0.45 14.77
CA ALA A 767 -8.65 1.61 14.73
C ALA A 767 -9.51 2.89 14.65
N ASP A 768 -9.15 3.84 13.78
CA ASP A 768 -9.85 5.12 13.65
C ASP A 768 -11.29 4.96 13.12
N GLN A 769 -12.22 5.70 13.73
CA GLN A 769 -13.65 5.74 13.37
C GLN A 769 -14.33 4.35 13.21
N GLY A 770 -13.80 3.34 13.91
CA GLY A 770 -14.33 1.99 13.90
C GLY A 770 -13.78 1.09 12.78
N PHE A 771 -12.97 1.60 11.84
CA PHE A 771 -12.41 0.78 10.75
C PHE A 771 -11.33 -0.20 11.26
N PRO A 772 -11.11 -1.33 10.56
CA PRO A 772 -10.04 -2.26 10.92
C PRO A 772 -8.64 -1.65 10.67
N ALA A 773 -7.64 -2.10 11.43
CA ALA A 773 -6.25 -1.68 11.25
C ALA A 773 -5.68 -2.00 9.86
N TYR A 774 -6.20 -3.02 9.17
CA TYR A 774 -5.76 -3.44 7.83
C TYR A 774 -6.47 -2.70 6.67
N LEU A 775 -7.28 -1.67 6.94
CA LEU A 775 -7.98 -0.92 5.89
C LEU A 775 -7.01 -0.36 4.84
N GLY A 776 -5.93 0.30 5.29
CA GLY A 776 -4.92 0.89 4.39
C GLY A 776 -4.25 -0.17 3.52
N ALA A 777 -3.86 -1.30 4.11
CA ALA A 777 -3.24 -2.42 3.38
C ALA A 777 -4.18 -3.03 2.32
N LYS A 778 -5.47 -3.18 2.64
CA LYS A 778 -6.48 -3.67 1.68
C LYS A 778 -6.67 -2.71 0.51
N LEU A 779 -6.80 -1.41 0.79
CA LEU A 779 -6.91 -0.38 -0.26
C LEU A 779 -5.64 -0.36 -1.12
N ALA A 780 -4.45 -0.43 -0.52
CA ALA A 780 -3.18 -0.46 -1.25
C ALA A 780 -3.09 -1.69 -2.16
N SER A 781 -3.40 -2.88 -1.63
CA SER A 781 -3.41 -4.13 -2.40
C SER A 781 -4.38 -4.11 -3.60
N PHE A 782 -5.44 -3.30 -3.52
CA PHE A 782 -6.41 -3.13 -4.60
C PHE A 782 -5.90 -2.15 -5.66
N TYR A 783 -5.46 -0.95 -5.27
CA TYR A 783 -4.98 0.06 -6.22
C TYR A 783 -3.67 -0.34 -6.92
N GLU A 784 -2.77 -1.07 -6.25
CA GLU A 784 -1.49 -1.55 -6.81
C GLU A 784 -1.62 -2.67 -7.87
N ARG A 785 -2.85 -3.18 -8.06
CA ARG A 785 -3.19 -4.08 -9.18
C ARG A 785 -3.39 -3.32 -10.49
N ALA A 786 -3.62 -2.00 -10.42
CA ALA A 786 -3.57 -1.13 -11.59
C ALA A 786 -2.15 -1.03 -12.13
N GLY A 787 -2.04 -0.66 -13.40
CA GLY A 787 -0.75 -0.43 -14.05
C GLY A 787 -0.77 -0.82 -15.51
N ARG A 788 0.20 -0.28 -16.24
CA ARG A 788 0.56 -0.76 -17.57
C ARG A 788 1.58 -1.88 -17.43
N VAL A 789 1.34 -2.98 -18.13
CA VAL A 789 2.16 -4.20 -18.01
C VAL A 789 2.40 -4.82 -19.36
N THR A 790 3.48 -5.59 -19.42
CA THR A 790 3.68 -6.60 -20.46
C THR A 790 3.02 -7.89 -19.98
N ALA A 791 1.99 -8.35 -20.71
CA ALA A 791 1.27 -9.57 -20.40
C ALA A 791 2.17 -10.80 -20.55
N LEU A 792 1.85 -11.85 -19.81
CA LEU A 792 2.61 -13.10 -19.82
C LEU A 792 2.23 -13.96 -21.05
N GLY A 793 3.22 -14.64 -21.62
CA GLY A 793 3.06 -15.55 -22.76
C GLY A 793 3.09 -14.89 -24.15
N SER A 794 3.20 -15.72 -25.18
CA SER A 794 3.31 -15.36 -26.60
C SER A 794 1.94 -15.18 -27.25
N PRO A 795 1.75 -14.19 -28.15
CA PRO A 795 2.70 -13.13 -28.53
C PRO A 795 2.89 -12.08 -27.43
N ASP A 796 3.99 -11.33 -27.51
CA ASP A 796 4.24 -10.19 -26.61
C ASP A 796 3.12 -9.15 -26.75
N ARG A 797 2.47 -8.83 -25.64
CA ARG A 797 1.26 -7.99 -25.58
C ARG A 797 1.41 -6.99 -24.45
N LYS A 798 1.07 -5.74 -24.73
CA LYS A 798 1.00 -4.68 -23.72
C LYS A 798 -0.46 -4.41 -23.41
N GLY A 799 -0.80 -4.37 -22.14
CA GLY A 799 -2.14 -4.04 -21.66
C GLY A 799 -2.05 -3.12 -20.45
N SER A 800 -3.16 -2.45 -20.13
CA SER A 800 -3.22 -1.58 -18.95
C SER A 800 -4.53 -1.75 -18.20
N VAL A 801 -4.49 -1.53 -16.88
CA VAL A 801 -5.68 -1.40 -16.03
C VAL A 801 -5.62 -0.06 -15.34
N SER A 802 -6.55 0.82 -15.69
CA SER A 802 -6.75 2.12 -15.03
C SER A 802 -7.85 1.97 -13.99
N ILE A 803 -7.58 2.27 -12.72
CA ILE A 803 -8.59 2.20 -11.65
C ILE A 803 -9.09 3.60 -11.34
N VAL A 804 -10.41 3.79 -11.39
CA VAL A 804 -11.12 5.00 -10.99
C VAL A 804 -12.01 4.67 -9.79
N GLY A 805 -11.57 5.05 -8.59
CA GLY A 805 -12.29 4.81 -7.34
C GLY A 805 -13.11 6.01 -6.90
N ALA A 806 -14.42 5.82 -6.72
CA ALA A 806 -15.30 6.84 -6.15
C ALA A 806 -15.35 6.71 -4.62
N VAL A 807 -14.90 7.76 -3.92
CA VAL A 807 -14.91 7.82 -2.46
C VAL A 807 -16.04 8.78 -2.01
N SER A 808 -16.86 8.32 -1.09
CA SER A 808 -17.99 9.08 -0.54
C SER A 808 -17.75 9.37 0.95
N PRO A 809 -16.92 10.37 1.29
CA PRO A 809 -16.71 10.74 2.68
C PRO A 809 -18.00 11.24 3.32
N PRO A 810 -18.25 10.92 4.60
CA PRO A 810 -19.40 11.43 5.32
C PRO A 810 -19.32 12.96 5.39
N GLY A 811 -20.37 13.66 4.93
CA GLY A 811 -20.42 15.12 4.94
C GLY A 811 -19.49 15.84 3.96
N GLY A 812 -18.69 15.12 3.17
CA GLY A 812 -17.66 15.73 2.31
C GLY A 812 -16.34 16.04 3.03
N ASP A 813 -16.11 15.44 4.21
CA ASP A 813 -14.90 15.65 4.99
C ASP A 813 -13.75 14.73 4.51
N PHE A 814 -12.67 15.32 4.02
CA PHE A 814 -11.50 14.58 3.52
C PHE A 814 -10.60 14.02 4.62
N SER A 815 -10.84 14.35 5.90
CA SER A 815 -10.15 13.74 7.04
C SER A 815 -10.64 12.33 7.38
N ASP A 816 -11.70 11.85 6.71
CA ASP A 816 -12.19 10.49 6.84
C ASP A 816 -11.09 9.44 6.57
N PRO A 817 -10.96 8.37 7.37
CA PRO A 817 -9.90 7.38 7.22
C PRO A 817 -9.84 6.71 5.84
N VAL A 818 -10.98 6.53 5.16
CA VAL A 818 -11.03 5.95 3.81
C VAL A 818 -10.44 6.94 2.81
N THR A 819 -10.78 8.22 2.93
CA THR A 819 -10.26 9.28 2.06
C THR A 819 -8.77 9.48 2.27
N SER A 820 -8.34 9.58 3.54
CA SER A 820 -6.92 9.73 3.90
C SER A 820 -6.07 8.55 3.42
N SER A 821 -6.54 7.31 3.65
CA SER A 821 -5.85 6.12 3.16
C SER A 821 -5.77 6.08 1.64
N THR A 822 -6.87 6.43 0.95
CA THR A 822 -6.91 6.45 -0.52
C THR A 822 -5.96 7.51 -1.08
N LEU A 823 -5.93 8.70 -0.49
CA LEU A 823 -5.02 9.80 -0.85
C LEU A 823 -3.55 9.42 -0.75
N GLY A 824 -3.17 8.60 0.24
CA GLY A 824 -1.80 8.11 0.39
C GLY A 824 -1.36 7.14 -0.72
N ILE A 825 -2.30 6.50 -1.41
CA ILE A 825 -2.03 5.44 -2.40
C ILE A 825 -2.16 5.98 -3.84
N VAL A 826 -3.23 6.72 -4.13
CA VAL A 826 -3.55 7.15 -5.49
C VAL A 826 -2.64 8.28 -5.96
N GLN A 827 -2.33 8.26 -7.25
CA GLN A 827 -1.49 9.27 -7.90
C GLN A 827 -2.27 10.48 -8.43
N VAL A 828 -3.58 10.32 -8.69
CA VAL A 828 -4.46 11.39 -9.17
C VAL A 828 -5.64 11.55 -8.24
N PHE A 829 -5.94 12.81 -7.92
CA PHE A 829 -7.01 13.19 -7.02
C PHE A 829 -7.92 14.24 -7.67
N TRP A 830 -9.17 13.85 -7.94
CA TRP A 830 -10.21 14.70 -8.53
C TRP A 830 -11.23 15.11 -7.46
N GLY A 831 -10.86 16.09 -6.65
CA GLY A 831 -11.67 16.55 -5.52
C GLY A 831 -12.95 17.26 -5.95
N LEU A 832 -14.12 16.65 -5.74
CA LEU A 832 -15.40 17.31 -6.03
C LEU A 832 -15.86 18.18 -4.86
N ASP A 833 -16.16 19.45 -5.16
CA ASP A 833 -16.67 20.43 -4.20
C ASP A 833 -18.19 20.56 -4.26
N LYS A 834 -18.80 20.41 -3.08
CA LYS A 834 -20.24 20.61 -2.89
C LYS A 834 -20.67 22.05 -3.18
N LYS A 835 -19.83 23.06 -2.91
CA LYS A 835 -20.16 24.48 -3.15
C LYS A 835 -20.34 24.76 -4.65
N LEU A 836 -19.47 24.18 -5.49
CA LEU A 836 -19.57 24.29 -6.95
C LEU A 836 -20.81 23.58 -7.47
N ALA A 837 -21.09 22.37 -6.98
CA ALA A 837 -22.30 21.64 -7.35
C ALA A 837 -23.59 22.39 -6.98
N GLN A 838 -23.65 23.04 -5.81
CA GLN A 838 -24.79 23.87 -5.38
C GLN A 838 -25.00 25.10 -6.27
N ARG A 839 -23.92 25.64 -6.86
CA ARG A 839 -23.96 26.72 -7.85
C ARG A 839 -24.25 26.23 -9.28
N LYS A 840 -24.51 24.92 -9.46
CA LYS A 840 -24.68 24.26 -10.76
C LYS A 840 -23.48 24.41 -11.69
N HIS A 841 -22.28 24.50 -11.12
CA HIS A 841 -21.04 24.46 -11.86
C HIS A 841 -20.60 23.00 -12.01
N PHE A 842 -20.67 22.47 -13.24
CA PHE A 842 -20.34 21.08 -13.54
C PHE A 842 -19.30 20.99 -14.66
N PRO A 843 -18.34 20.05 -14.58
CA PRO A 843 -18.04 19.17 -13.41
C PRO A 843 -17.57 19.98 -12.19
N SER A 844 -17.93 19.53 -10.98
CA SER A 844 -17.74 20.29 -9.73
C SER A 844 -16.34 20.13 -9.11
N ILE A 845 -15.30 20.17 -9.95
CA ILE A 845 -13.91 19.92 -9.54
C ILE A 845 -13.33 21.16 -8.83
N ASN A 846 -12.76 20.95 -7.65
CA ASN A 846 -12.01 21.98 -6.94
C ASN A 846 -10.61 22.11 -7.54
N THR A 847 -10.28 23.26 -8.12
CA THR A 847 -9.00 23.51 -8.79
C THR A 847 -7.81 23.62 -7.83
N SER A 848 -8.05 23.95 -6.57
CA SER A 848 -7.00 24.20 -5.57
C SER A 848 -6.66 22.96 -4.75
N LEU A 849 -7.64 22.06 -4.55
CA LEU A 849 -7.44 20.80 -3.84
C LEU A 849 -7.07 19.63 -4.76
N SER A 850 -7.50 19.67 -6.03
CA SER A 850 -7.22 18.57 -6.97
C SER A 850 -5.75 18.58 -7.42
N TYR A 851 -5.18 17.40 -7.67
CA TYR A 851 -3.81 17.27 -8.13
C TYR A 851 -3.60 16.00 -8.99
N SER A 852 -2.52 15.99 -9.75
CA SER A 852 -2.05 14.82 -10.50
C SER A 852 -0.55 14.73 -10.41
N LYS A 853 -0.02 13.56 -10.04
CA LYS A 853 1.42 13.25 -10.01
C LYS A 853 1.96 12.77 -11.37
N TYR A 854 1.09 12.48 -12.34
CA TYR A 854 1.50 11.98 -13.67
C TYR A 854 1.89 13.06 -14.67
N THR A 855 1.93 14.34 -14.25
CA THR A 855 2.26 15.46 -15.13
C THR A 855 3.63 15.29 -15.77
N THR A 856 4.63 14.86 -15.01
CA THR A 856 6.01 14.63 -15.49
C THR A 856 6.09 13.42 -16.44
N SER A 857 5.38 12.33 -16.13
CA SER A 857 5.36 11.15 -17.01
C SER A 857 4.78 11.45 -18.40
N LEU A 858 3.78 12.33 -18.46
CA LEU A 858 3.13 12.75 -19.69
C LEU A 858 3.89 13.79 -20.50
N GLU A 859 4.97 14.38 -19.97
CA GLU A 859 5.75 15.40 -20.70
C GLU A 859 6.27 14.87 -22.03
N LYS A 860 6.72 13.61 -22.08
CA LYS A 860 7.19 12.98 -23.32
C LYS A 860 6.10 12.95 -24.40
N TYR A 861 4.90 12.51 -24.02
CA TYR A 861 3.75 12.48 -24.90
C TYR A 861 3.37 13.88 -25.41
N TYR A 862 3.38 14.88 -24.52
CA TYR A 862 3.06 16.25 -24.90
C TYR A 862 4.16 16.88 -25.76
N GLN A 863 5.44 16.57 -25.54
CA GLN A 863 6.52 17.04 -26.41
C GLN A 863 6.40 16.54 -27.85
N GLU A 864 5.87 15.34 -28.06
CA GLU A 864 5.67 14.78 -29.40
C GLU A 864 4.41 15.33 -30.08
N ASN A 865 3.30 15.46 -29.34
CA ASN A 865 2.00 15.80 -29.91
C ASN A 865 1.63 17.29 -29.79
N ASN A 866 1.85 17.91 -28.64
CA ASN A 866 1.46 19.30 -28.33
C ASN A 866 2.44 19.97 -27.33
N PRO A 867 3.63 20.44 -27.78
CA PRO A 867 4.68 20.93 -26.89
C PRO A 867 4.29 22.12 -26.00
N GLU A 868 3.38 22.96 -26.48
CA GLU A 868 2.92 24.16 -25.75
C GLU A 868 1.91 23.82 -24.63
N PHE A 869 1.31 22.63 -24.64
CA PHE A 869 0.20 22.28 -23.74
C PHE A 869 0.56 22.34 -22.25
N PRO A 870 1.68 21.75 -21.77
CA PRO A 870 2.05 21.81 -20.35
C PRO A 870 2.28 23.25 -19.88
N ARG A 871 2.92 24.08 -20.72
CA ARG A 871 3.15 25.49 -20.42
C ARG A 871 1.84 26.25 -20.25
N LEU A 872 0.86 26.05 -21.13
CA LEU A 872 -0.45 26.69 -21.03
C LEU A 872 -1.21 26.22 -19.78
N ARG A 873 -1.15 24.93 -19.45
CA ARG A 873 -1.75 24.37 -18.24
C ARG A 873 -1.22 25.04 -16.98
N ASP A 874 0.09 25.14 -16.84
CA ASP A 874 0.71 25.67 -15.62
C ASP A 874 0.39 27.16 -15.44
N ARG A 875 0.34 27.92 -16.55
CA ARG A 875 -0.12 29.32 -16.54
C ARG A 875 -1.59 29.47 -16.15
N ILE A 876 -2.47 28.60 -16.64
CA ILE A 876 -3.89 28.60 -16.25
C ILE A 876 -4.03 28.28 -14.76
N LYS A 877 -3.27 27.33 -14.22
CA LYS A 877 -3.27 27.05 -12.78
C LYS A 877 -2.84 28.26 -11.96
N GLU A 878 -1.72 28.89 -12.33
CA GLU A 878 -1.22 30.10 -11.66
C GLU A 878 -2.25 31.24 -11.69
N LEU A 879 -2.90 31.45 -12.84
CA LEU A 879 -3.95 32.46 -12.99
C LEU A 879 -5.16 32.16 -12.09
N LEU A 880 -5.61 30.90 -12.03
CA LEU A 880 -6.72 30.48 -11.18
C LEU A 880 -6.38 30.65 -9.69
N THR A 881 -5.17 30.28 -9.27
CA THR A 881 -4.70 30.49 -7.88
C THR A 881 -4.65 31.97 -7.53
N THR A 882 -4.03 32.79 -8.37
CA THR A 882 -3.97 34.25 -8.18
C THR A 882 -5.37 34.86 -8.12
N SER A 883 -6.31 34.37 -8.94
CA SER A 883 -7.70 34.81 -8.91
C SER A 883 -8.39 34.49 -7.58
N GLU A 884 -8.08 33.37 -6.92
CA GLU A 884 -8.66 33.03 -5.62
C GLU A 884 -8.16 33.96 -4.52
N ASP A 885 -6.87 34.29 -4.52
CA ASP A 885 -6.28 35.26 -3.58
C ASP A 885 -6.90 36.65 -3.78
N LEU A 886 -7.05 37.08 -5.04
CA LEU A 886 -7.69 38.34 -5.39
C LEU A 886 -9.17 38.36 -5.00
N GLU A 887 -9.91 37.25 -5.15
CA GLU A 887 -11.32 37.15 -4.72
C GLU A 887 -11.45 37.38 -3.20
N GLN A 888 -10.50 36.91 -2.38
CA GLN A 888 -10.47 37.19 -0.94
C GLN A 888 -10.27 38.69 -0.65
N VAL A 889 -9.34 39.34 -1.36
CA VAL A 889 -9.11 40.79 -1.24
C VAL A 889 -10.35 41.58 -1.66
N VAL A 890 -11.01 41.17 -2.75
CA VAL A 890 -12.25 41.80 -3.23
C VAL A 890 -13.37 41.68 -2.20
N GLN A 891 -13.50 40.55 -1.50
CA GLN A 891 -14.49 40.39 -0.44
C GLN A 891 -14.25 41.30 0.77
N LEU A 892 -13.00 41.69 1.03
CA LEU A 892 -12.61 42.55 2.16
C LEU A 892 -12.67 44.05 1.84
N VAL A 893 -12.15 44.47 0.68
CA VAL A 893 -11.91 45.89 0.34
C VAL A 893 -12.77 46.36 -0.84
N GLY A 894 -13.30 45.45 -1.64
CA GLY A 894 -14.09 45.72 -2.84
C GLY A 894 -13.28 45.78 -4.14
N LYS A 895 -13.92 45.46 -5.27
CA LYS A 895 -13.28 45.35 -6.61
C LYS A 895 -12.66 46.67 -7.12
N SER A 896 -13.10 47.82 -6.61
CA SER A 896 -12.57 49.13 -7.00
C SER A 896 -11.16 49.41 -6.49
N ALA A 897 -10.71 48.71 -5.44
CA ALA A 897 -9.40 48.91 -4.83
C ALA A 897 -8.25 48.20 -5.57
N LEU A 898 -8.56 47.35 -6.54
CA LEU A 898 -7.58 46.57 -7.30
C LEU A 898 -6.92 47.38 -8.43
N GLY A 899 -5.67 47.04 -8.72
CA GLY A 899 -4.99 47.50 -9.93
C GLY A 899 -5.64 46.94 -11.19
N ASP A 900 -5.42 47.59 -12.33
CA ASP A 900 -6.06 47.13 -13.57
C ASP A 900 -5.51 45.79 -14.07
N GLY A 901 -4.25 45.45 -13.78
CA GLY A 901 -3.68 44.13 -14.03
C GLY A 901 -4.42 43.01 -13.26
N ASP A 902 -4.75 43.23 -11.99
CA ASP A 902 -5.50 42.28 -11.16
C ASP A 902 -6.95 42.13 -11.64
N LYS A 903 -7.54 43.22 -12.16
CA LYS A 903 -8.89 43.17 -12.76
C LYS A 903 -8.91 42.32 -14.02
N ILE A 904 -7.87 42.35 -14.85
CA ILE A 904 -7.73 41.42 -15.99
C ILE A 904 -7.71 39.99 -15.47
N THR A 905 -6.85 39.69 -14.49
CA THR A 905 -6.72 38.33 -13.94
C THR A 905 -8.07 37.79 -13.48
N LEU A 906 -8.87 38.59 -12.75
CA LEU A 906 -10.21 38.20 -12.31
C LEU A 906 -11.21 38.02 -13.48
N ASP A 907 -11.22 38.92 -14.46
CA ASP A 907 -12.15 38.85 -15.59
C ASP A 907 -11.81 37.64 -16.51
N VAL A 908 -10.52 37.35 -16.73
CA VAL A 908 -10.06 36.15 -17.48
C VAL A 908 -10.28 34.88 -16.67
N ALA A 909 -10.06 34.88 -15.36
CA ALA A 909 -10.39 33.74 -14.51
C ALA A 909 -11.88 33.40 -14.56
N THR A 910 -12.74 34.43 -14.60
CA THR A 910 -14.19 34.23 -14.77
C THR A 910 -14.50 33.57 -16.12
N LEU A 911 -13.85 34.02 -17.21
CA LEU A 911 -13.97 33.40 -18.53
C LEU A 911 -13.54 31.92 -18.51
N LEU A 912 -12.41 31.60 -17.86
CA LEU A 912 -11.95 30.22 -17.71
C LEU A 912 -12.94 29.37 -16.90
N LYS A 913 -13.46 29.90 -15.78
CA LYS A 913 -14.42 29.18 -14.93
C LYS A 913 -15.74 28.91 -15.66
N GLU A 914 -16.28 29.87 -16.41
CA GLU A 914 -17.60 29.75 -17.06
C GLU A 914 -17.57 29.04 -18.42
N ASP A 915 -16.48 29.20 -19.18
CA ASP A 915 -16.45 28.76 -20.57
C ASP A 915 -15.43 27.64 -20.84
N PHE A 916 -14.39 27.49 -20.01
CA PHE A 916 -13.39 26.42 -20.16
C PHE A 916 -13.62 25.26 -19.19
N LEU A 917 -13.77 25.54 -17.89
CA LEU A 917 -13.92 24.50 -16.85
C LEU A 917 -15.33 23.90 -16.80
N GLN A 918 -16.36 24.72 -17.04
CA GLN A 918 -17.73 24.22 -17.14
C GLN A 918 -17.93 23.46 -18.44
N GLN A 919 -18.47 22.25 -18.31
CA GLN A 919 -18.77 21.37 -19.41
C GLN A 919 -20.09 20.64 -19.16
N ASN A 920 -21.01 20.74 -20.11
CA ASN A 920 -22.30 20.08 -20.01
C ASN A 920 -22.27 18.69 -20.66
N GLY A 921 -22.23 17.66 -19.80
CA GLY A 921 -22.20 16.25 -20.21
C GLY A 921 -23.42 15.75 -20.99
N TYR A 922 -24.53 16.50 -21.02
CA TYR A 922 -25.76 16.13 -21.74
C TYR A 922 -25.89 16.78 -23.12
N SER A 923 -25.02 17.73 -23.46
CA SER A 923 -25.10 18.44 -24.74
C SER A 923 -24.20 17.84 -25.80
N ASP A 924 -24.64 17.85 -27.05
CA ASP A 924 -23.93 17.16 -28.13
C ASP A 924 -22.51 17.70 -28.39
N TYR A 925 -22.30 19.01 -28.18
CA TYR A 925 -21.02 19.70 -28.43
C TYR A 925 -20.03 19.65 -27.25
N ASP A 926 -20.52 19.41 -26.04
CA ASP A 926 -19.74 19.49 -24.78
C ASP A 926 -19.74 18.15 -24.02
N GLN A 927 -20.45 17.11 -24.48
CA GLN A 927 -20.37 15.79 -23.86
C GLN A 927 -18.96 15.19 -23.93
N PHE A 928 -18.25 15.44 -25.02
CA PHE A 928 -16.88 15.00 -25.28
C PHE A 928 -16.07 16.14 -25.89
N CYS A 929 -14.97 16.52 -25.25
CA CYS A 929 -14.04 17.51 -25.78
C CYS A 929 -12.72 16.85 -26.16
N PRO A 930 -12.36 16.79 -27.46
CA PRO A 930 -11.06 16.31 -27.88
C PRO A 930 -9.89 17.15 -27.33
N LEU A 931 -8.70 16.54 -27.28
CA LEU A 931 -7.50 17.21 -26.78
C LEU A 931 -7.13 18.44 -27.61
N TRP A 932 -7.24 18.38 -28.94
CA TRP A 932 -6.95 19.50 -29.85
C TRP A 932 -7.89 20.69 -29.61
N LYS A 933 -9.18 20.44 -29.37
CA LYS A 933 -10.17 21.49 -29.04
C LYS A 933 -9.80 22.16 -27.72
N THR A 934 -9.47 21.34 -26.72
CA THR A 934 -9.02 21.81 -25.41
C THR A 934 -7.76 22.68 -25.51
N PHE A 935 -6.76 22.25 -26.29
CA PHE A 935 -5.52 22.99 -26.53
C PHE A 935 -5.77 24.38 -27.13
N TRP A 936 -6.56 24.45 -28.21
CA TRP A 936 -6.84 25.73 -28.88
C TRP A 936 -7.65 26.69 -28.01
N MET A 937 -8.62 26.18 -27.23
CA MET A 937 -9.34 27.00 -26.25
C MET A 937 -8.38 27.59 -25.20
N MET A 938 -7.45 26.79 -24.66
CA MET A 938 -6.43 27.28 -23.73
C MET A 938 -5.53 28.33 -24.38
N LYS A 939 -5.06 28.07 -25.61
CA LYS A 939 -4.17 28.97 -26.34
C LYS A 939 -4.81 30.33 -26.61
N ASN A 940 -6.06 30.35 -27.08
CA ASN A 940 -6.77 31.60 -27.39
C ASN A 940 -7.09 32.40 -26.12
N MET A 941 -7.55 31.75 -25.04
CA MET A 941 -7.81 32.44 -23.77
C MET A 941 -6.53 33.00 -23.12
N MET A 942 -5.41 32.27 -23.20
CA MET A 942 -4.12 32.76 -22.67
C MET A 942 -3.50 33.84 -23.54
N SER A 943 -3.67 33.77 -24.86
CA SER A 943 -3.24 34.83 -25.76
C SER A 943 -4.04 36.13 -25.51
N PHE A 944 -5.34 36.03 -25.25
CA PHE A 944 -6.16 37.18 -24.84
C PHE A 944 -5.65 37.82 -23.54
N HIS A 945 -5.32 37.00 -22.54
CA HIS A 945 -4.72 37.48 -21.29
C HIS A 945 -3.41 38.24 -21.54
N ASP A 946 -2.54 37.70 -22.39
CA ASP A 946 -1.22 38.28 -22.65
C ASP A 946 -1.30 39.60 -23.41
N GLU A 947 -2.15 39.68 -24.44
CA GLU A 947 -2.37 40.93 -25.16
C GLU A 947 -3.06 41.98 -24.28
N ALA A 948 -3.98 41.58 -23.41
CA ALA A 948 -4.60 42.48 -22.43
C ALA A 948 -3.57 43.04 -21.43
N GLN A 949 -2.69 42.20 -20.88
CA GLN A 949 -1.63 42.65 -19.96
C GLN A 949 -0.63 43.58 -20.66
N LYS A 950 -0.26 43.28 -21.92
CA LYS A 950 0.57 44.17 -22.75
C LYS A 950 -0.10 45.53 -22.95
N ALA A 951 -1.40 45.56 -23.25
CA ALA A 951 -2.13 46.80 -23.45
C ALA A 951 -2.09 47.72 -22.21
N ILE A 952 -2.25 47.15 -21.02
CA ILE A 952 -2.17 47.90 -19.76
C ILE A 952 -0.75 48.39 -19.48
N SER A 953 0.26 47.56 -19.76
CA SER A 953 1.66 47.94 -19.53
C SER A 953 2.09 49.18 -20.34
N GLN A 954 1.40 49.45 -21.46
CA GLN A 954 1.63 50.63 -22.31
C GLN A 954 0.76 51.85 -21.91
N GLY A 955 -0.03 51.73 -20.85
CA GLY A 955 -0.74 52.86 -20.22
C GLY A 955 -2.24 52.97 -20.56
N HIS A 956 -2.83 52.00 -21.28
CA HIS A 956 -4.28 51.99 -21.53
C HIS A 956 -5.06 51.49 -20.31
N ALA A 957 -6.21 52.12 -20.00
CA ALA A 957 -7.08 51.70 -18.91
C ALA A 957 -7.89 50.44 -19.28
N TRP A 958 -8.06 49.51 -18.33
CA TRP A 958 -8.75 48.23 -18.58
C TRP A 958 -10.18 48.41 -19.09
N SER A 959 -10.91 49.42 -18.60
CA SER A 959 -12.30 49.67 -19.02
C SER A 959 -12.44 49.94 -20.52
N LYS A 960 -11.52 50.74 -21.11
CA LYS A 960 -11.50 51.06 -22.55
C LYS A 960 -11.17 49.81 -23.37
N VAL A 961 -10.15 49.05 -22.93
CA VAL A 961 -9.73 47.81 -23.60
C VAL A 961 -10.84 46.76 -23.58
N ARG A 962 -11.52 46.60 -22.44
CA ARG A 962 -12.63 45.65 -22.27
C ARG A 962 -13.84 46.00 -23.16
N GLU A 963 -14.18 47.27 -23.30
CA GLU A 963 -15.26 47.70 -24.20
C GLU A 963 -14.90 47.44 -25.67
N ALA A 964 -13.68 47.81 -26.08
CA ALA A 964 -13.21 47.63 -27.45
C ALA A 964 -13.05 46.15 -27.85
N THR A 965 -12.78 45.26 -26.89
CA THR A 965 -12.60 43.81 -27.11
C THR A 965 -13.84 42.97 -26.78
N GLY A 966 -15.00 43.59 -26.53
CA GLY A 966 -16.23 42.88 -26.15
C GLY A 966 -16.71 41.84 -27.18
N GLU A 967 -16.52 42.10 -28.48
CA GLU A 967 -16.85 41.14 -29.55
C GLU A 967 -15.95 39.90 -29.48
N ILE A 968 -14.63 40.11 -29.31
CA ILE A 968 -13.66 39.01 -29.15
C ILE A 968 -13.97 38.19 -27.91
N GLN A 969 -14.32 38.82 -26.79
CA GLN A 969 -14.76 38.09 -25.59
C GLN A 969 -15.99 37.23 -25.87
N SER A 970 -16.95 37.71 -26.66
CA SER A 970 -18.13 36.92 -27.05
C SER A 970 -17.75 35.70 -27.91
N GLU A 971 -16.83 35.88 -28.86
CA GLU A 971 -16.31 34.80 -29.71
C GLU A 971 -15.47 33.79 -28.91
N LEU A 972 -14.71 34.23 -27.90
CA LEU A 972 -14.00 33.32 -26.99
C LEU A 972 -14.96 32.45 -26.18
N ARG A 973 -16.11 33.00 -25.76
CA ARG A 973 -17.17 32.23 -25.05
C ARG A 973 -17.86 31.22 -25.97
N SER A 974 -17.99 31.55 -27.26
CA SER A 974 -18.68 30.68 -28.20
C SER A 974 -17.86 29.47 -28.64
N MET A 975 -16.54 29.45 -28.37
CA MET A 975 -15.64 28.34 -28.73
C MET A 975 -16.13 26.96 -28.26
N LYS A 976 -16.82 26.90 -27.11
CA LYS A 976 -17.34 25.63 -26.56
C LYS A 976 -18.45 24.99 -27.43
N PHE A 977 -19.23 25.79 -28.17
CA PHE A 977 -20.37 25.32 -28.95
C PHE A 977 -19.99 24.65 -30.28
N GLU A 978 -18.71 24.64 -30.65
CA GLU A 978 -18.23 23.97 -31.86
C GLU A 978 -18.34 22.45 -31.71
N LEU A 979 -18.90 21.78 -32.71
CA LEU A 979 -19.10 20.33 -32.70
C LEU A 979 -17.78 19.62 -33.08
N PRO A 980 -17.32 18.64 -32.29
CA PRO A 980 -16.16 17.82 -32.66
C PRO A 980 -16.32 17.08 -34.01
N ASP A 981 -17.56 16.69 -34.33
CA ASP A 981 -17.91 15.95 -35.56
C ASP A 981 -17.76 16.78 -36.85
N ASP A 982 -17.68 18.11 -36.75
CA ASP A 982 -17.53 19.02 -37.90
C ASP A 982 -16.13 18.96 -38.55
N GLY A 983 -15.21 18.18 -37.96
CA GLY A 983 -13.86 17.94 -38.44
C GLY A 983 -12.81 18.88 -37.83
N GLU A 984 -11.65 18.32 -37.47
CA GLU A 984 -10.56 19.02 -36.79
C GLU A 984 -10.07 20.24 -37.59
N GLU A 985 -9.76 20.08 -38.88
CA GLU A 985 -9.22 21.17 -39.72
C GLU A 985 -10.14 22.40 -39.79
N LYS A 986 -11.45 22.18 -39.87
CA LYS A 986 -12.44 23.26 -39.98
C LYS A 986 -12.53 24.07 -38.70
N VAL A 987 -12.53 23.39 -37.55
CA VAL A 987 -12.63 24.03 -36.23
C VAL A 987 -11.31 24.71 -35.87
N VAL A 988 -10.17 24.06 -36.13
CA VAL A 988 -8.84 24.66 -35.93
C VAL A 988 -8.68 25.94 -36.72
N LYS A 989 -9.07 25.95 -38.00
CA LYS A 989 -9.01 27.16 -38.83
C LYS A 989 -9.84 28.31 -38.26
N LYS A 990 -11.04 28.05 -37.73
CA LYS A 990 -11.84 29.08 -37.05
C LYS A 990 -11.11 29.65 -35.82
N TYR A 991 -10.43 28.80 -35.05
CA TYR A 991 -9.68 29.24 -33.87
C TYR A 991 -8.42 30.04 -34.25
N GLU A 992 -7.77 29.71 -35.36
CA GLU A 992 -6.67 30.49 -35.93
C GLU A 992 -7.15 31.86 -36.44
N ASP A 993 -8.25 31.89 -37.19
CA ASP A 993 -8.85 33.14 -37.68
C ASP A 993 -9.26 34.05 -36.51
N LEU A 994 -9.79 33.47 -35.43
CA LEU A 994 -10.11 34.20 -34.19
C LEU A 994 -8.86 34.77 -33.52
N LEU A 995 -7.78 34.00 -33.44
CA LEU A 995 -6.51 34.46 -32.88
C LEU A 995 -5.93 35.63 -33.69
N GLN A 996 -6.00 35.56 -35.03
CA GLN A 996 -5.57 36.64 -35.90
C GLN A 996 -6.44 37.89 -35.72
N LYS A 997 -7.77 37.74 -35.75
CA LYS A 997 -8.73 38.84 -35.52
C LYS A 997 -8.51 39.50 -34.17
N MET A 998 -8.20 38.72 -33.13
CA MET A 998 -7.86 39.22 -31.80
C MET A 998 -6.59 40.08 -31.84
N ASN A 999 -5.51 39.60 -32.45
CA ASN A 999 -4.24 40.34 -32.55
C ASN A 999 -4.41 41.66 -33.33
N GLU A 1000 -5.16 41.64 -34.44
CA GLU A 1000 -5.48 42.84 -35.22
C GLU A 1000 -6.31 43.84 -34.40
N LYS A 1001 -7.28 43.34 -33.62
CA LYS A 1001 -8.11 44.20 -32.77
C LYS A 1001 -7.30 44.82 -31.64
N PHE A 1002 -6.44 44.06 -30.96
CA PHE A 1002 -5.54 44.62 -29.96
C PHE A 1002 -4.60 45.66 -30.57
N ALA A 1003 -3.98 45.40 -31.73
CA ALA A 1003 -3.16 46.39 -32.44
C ALA A 1003 -3.92 47.70 -32.71
N SER A 1004 -5.18 47.62 -33.16
CA SER A 1004 -6.02 48.82 -33.36
C SER A 1004 -6.29 49.61 -32.08
N VAL A 1005 -6.41 48.93 -30.93
CA VAL A 1005 -6.64 49.58 -29.62
C VAL A 1005 -5.35 50.18 -29.07
N MET A 1006 -4.19 49.62 -29.43
CA MET A 1006 -2.88 50.16 -29.07
C MET A 1006 -2.52 51.43 -29.85
N ASP A 1007 -2.99 51.52 -31.10
CA ASP A 1007 -2.79 52.70 -31.96
C ASP A 1007 -3.73 53.88 -31.59
N GLU A 1008 -4.79 53.64 -30.79
CA GLU A 1008 -5.80 54.62 -30.33
C GLU A 1008 -5.64 55.11 -28.86
#